data_AF-A0A363NRZ5-F1
#
_entry.id   AF-A0A363NRZ5-F1
#
_cell.length_a   1.000
_cell.length_b   1.000
_cell.length_c   1.000
_cell.angle_alpha   90.00
_cell.angle_beta   90.00
_cell.angle_gamma   90.00
#
_symmetry.space_group_name_H-M   'P 1'
#
loop_
_entity.id
_entity.type
_entity.pdbx_description
1 polymer ?
#
loop_
_entity_poly.entity_id
_entity_poly.type
_entity_poly.pdbx_seq_one_letter_code
_entity_poly.pdbx_strand_id
1 'polypeptide(L)'
;MRLQLYILWSFLSICSLRSAFAQSRVWFDHPATQWEEALPIGNGHLGAMIYGGVSNEEIQFNEETLWTDGPRNYNKKGASKYLQKIRELLDQGRQKEAESLAMQEFMGVKSESEDPTAWLNKIDKIRKQEHGPFEFAFDDSKWPLITVPHYEGWEIEGLEGLDGAVWFRYEFNLSKNDLAEHWSLDLNKIRTNDYTYINGELVGQSAGDETRRHYQIPMGLLREGRNSIAIQVINLEGKGGVAGYKDPKQAIGLKSNTGKFVSLKGKWKYHIQDQNSPKIGSYQASYQPFGSLKLQFDHDVAENYSRILDLDKGEVRVNYAFNGVNYRRTYFASHPNNFIAVRLQADQKNKVTFRLAMNTKHQRAKLHHMDGTSIRLEVWVKNGAMRGTAFLQLKLKGGAVSYEGDELVVQQADEAQIYLIAATNFKSYRELNEQYAATALERFKNLCTLDLDKLYQVHQKDYQRLYHRFSIDLGAGNQLDTIPTDRRLQRATGHADPGLVALYMQFARYLQIAASREDSQPMNLQGIWNPFLEPSWGSKYTTNINLEMNYWPTEALNLSELQQPLFQMIQDLRLAGGQTAKEYYAARGWVLHHNTDIWRGTAPINNSNHGIWPTGGAWLVRHLWEHYQYTQDLHFLQQYYPIIKDATLFFKDFLVKDETTGWWVSSPSNSPENGGLVKGPTMDHQIIRSLFAIFDQSSKLLSKDVQLRDSIMEMRDQIAPNQIGQHGQLQEWLTDLDDPENKHRHVSHLWGLFPGDEINTTHTPQLVEAAKRSLVLRGDEGTGWSLAWKINFWARLKDAQHAYHMVKMLLRPAGKGGGSYPNLFDAHPPFQIDGNFGGASGITEMLLQSHINGIELLPALPEEMSTGKVKGLRARGAFQVNMEWKDNQLLEVTVESLAGEELHLRYASREVKIKTKKGKSYAFDQELKLKK
;
A
#
# COMPACT_ATOMS: atom_id res chain seq x y z
N MET A 1 -14.34 69.61 8.33
CA MET A 1 -14.90 68.75 7.27
C MET A 1 -13.77 68.23 6.35
N ARG A 2 -12.88 67.40 6.89
CA ARG A 2 -11.75 66.72 6.21
C ARG A 2 -11.02 65.85 7.25
N LEU A 3 -11.73 64.91 7.89
CA LEU A 3 -11.11 63.91 8.78
C LEU A 3 -11.97 62.65 9.03
N GLN A 4 -13.01 62.42 8.21
CA GLN A 4 -13.91 61.26 8.36
C GLN A 4 -13.93 60.30 7.15
N LEU A 5 -13.12 60.55 6.11
CA LEU A 5 -13.09 59.69 4.91
C LEU A 5 -11.90 58.73 4.82
N TYR A 6 -10.96 58.74 5.76
CA TYR A 6 -9.79 57.83 5.75
C TYR A 6 -9.89 56.62 6.67
N ILE A 7 -10.98 56.49 7.44
CA ILE A 7 -11.20 55.34 8.35
C ILE A 7 -12.12 54.27 7.74
N LEU A 8 -12.81 54.57 6.62
CA LEU A 8 -13.69 53.59 5.95
C LEU A 8 -13.00 52.76 4.85
N TRP A 9 -11.74 53.03 4.50
CA TRP A 9 -10.99 52.28 3.47
C TRP A 9 -9.87 51.39 4.02
N SER A 10 -9.65 51.39 5.33
CA SER A 10 -8.68 50.53 6.02
C SER A 10 -9.34 49.40 6.84
N PHE A 11 -10.67 49.36 6.89
CA PHE A 11 -11.46 48.28 7.53
C PHE A 11 -12.12 47.29 6.55
N LEU A 12 -11.94 47.48 5.24
CA LEU A 12 -12.51 46.61 4.18
C LEU A 12 -11.46 45.78 3.41
N SER A 13 -10.20 45.78 3.86
CA SER A 13 -9.12 44.97 3.26
C SER A 13 -8.53 43.90 4.21
N ILE A 14 -9.22 43.54 5.29
CA ILE A 14 -8.76 42.48 6.24
C ILE A 14 -9.75 41.30 6.35
N CYS A 15 -10.91 41.31 5.69
CA CYS A 15 -11.88 40.20 5.78
C CYS A 15 -12.05 39.37 4.49
N SER A 16 -11.08 39.39 3.59
CA SER A 16 -11.12 38.60 2.34
C SER A 16 -9.85 37.78 2.17
N LEU A 17 -9.57 36.85 3.09
CA LEU A 17 -8.61 35.75 2.91
C LEU A 17 -8.67 34.81 4.12
N ARG A 18 -9.72 33.97 4.16
CA ARG A 18 -9.75 32.63 4.78
C ARG A 18 -11.13 32.03 4.55
N SER A 19 -11.44 31.67 3.30
CA SER A 19 -12.20 30.44 3.12
C SER A 19 -11.18 29.31 3.23
N ALA A 20 -10.84 28.93 4.47
CA ALA A 20 -10.27 27.61 4.67
C ALA A 20 -11.34 26.65 4.14
N PHE A 21 -11.06 26.01 3.01
CA PHE A 21 -11.96 25.03 2.41
C PHE A 21 -12.25 23.99 3.50
N ALA A 22 -13.52 23.79 3.84
CA ALA A 22 -13.92 22.91 4.94
C ALA A 22 -13.60 21.41 4.68
N GLN A 23 -13.12 21.09 3.47
CA GLN A 23 -12.79 19.76 2.94
C GLN A 23 -11.32 19.34 3.21
N SER A 24 -10.63 19.93 4.20
CA SER A 24 -9.21 19.67 4.51
C SER A 24 -8.97 18.94 5.83
N ARG A 25 -9.98 18.22 6.37
CA ARG A 25 -9.84 17.53 7.66
C ARG A 25 -10.44 16.13 7.68
N VAL A 26 -9.69 15.19 8.22
CA VAL A 26 -10.19 13.88 8.67
C VAL A 26 -10.34 13.96 10.18
N TRP A 27 -11.54 13.74 10.72
CA TRP A 27 -11.77 13.99 12.15
C TRP A 27 -12.79 13.06 12.81
N PHE A 28 -12.63 12.90 14.12
CA PHE A 28 -13.40 12.01 14.98
C PHE A 28 -13.71 12.69 16.32
N ASP A 29 -14.83 12.30 16.92
CA ASP A 29 -15.27 12.71 18.26
C ASP A 29 -14.94 11.65 19.33
N HIS A 30 -14.10 10.68 18.99
CA HIS A 30 -13.64 9.61 19.87
C HIS A 30 -12.18 9.19 19.56
N PRO A 31 -11.44 8.63 20.53
CA PRO A 31 -10.13 8.03 20.29
C PRO A 31 -10.21 6.81 19.36
N ALA A 32 -9.09 6.52 18.69
CA ALA A 32 -8.94 5.26 17.97
C ALA A 32 -8.83 4.07 18.94
N THR A 33 -9.48 2.97 18.60
CA THR A 33 -9.41 1.70 19.32
C THR A 33 -8.64 0.62 18.55
N GLN A 34 -8.46 0.83 17.25
CA GLN A 34 -7.73 -0.03 16.33
C GLN A 34 -6.85 0.82 15.39
N TRP A 35 -5.90 0.17 14.71
CA TRP A 35 -4.88 0.87 13.92
C TRP A 35 -5.49 1.62 12.71
N GLU A 36 -6.54 1.05 12.11
CA GLU A 36 -7.29 1.60 10.98
C GLU A 36 -8.19 2.80 11.36
N GLU A 37 -8.26 3.14 12.65
CA GLU A 37 -8.87 4.38 13.14
C GLU A 37 -7.80 5.44 13.47
N ALA A 38 -6.53 5.05 13.64
CA ALA A 38 -5.44 5.97 13.95
C ALA A 38 -5.13 6.88 12.74
N LEU A 39 -4.65 8.09 13.02
CA LEU A 39 -4.38 9.10 11.98
C LEU A 39 -2.91 9.07 11.56
N PRO A 40 -2.59 8.93 10.26
CA PRO A 40 -1.22 8.91 9.78
C PRO A 40 -0.59 10.31 9.80
N ILE A 41 0.68 10.40 10.17
CA ILE A 41 1.62 11.50 9.88
C ILE A 41 2.90 10.95 9.28
N GLY A 42 3.60 11.73 8.47
CA GLY A 42 4.87 11.31 7.89
C GLY A 42 5.64 12.44 7.20
N ASN A 43 6.92 12.22 6.97
CA ASN A 43 7.82 13.17 6.33
C ASN A 43 8.63 12.56 5.17
N GLY A 44 8.16 11.45 4.59
CA GLY A 44 8.89 10.63 3.62
C GLY A 44 9.74 9.54 4.28
N HIS A 45 10.45 9.86 5.37
CA HIS A 45 11.39 8.94 6.02
C HIS A 45 10.77 8.24 7.25
N LEU A 46 10.20 9.04 8.14
CA LEU A 46 9.54 8.64 9.36
C LEU A 46 8.02 8.74 9.18
N GLY A 47 7.32 7.69 9.58
CA GLY A 47 5.86 7.65 9.64
C GLY A 47 5.39 7.39 11.07
N ALA A 48 4.22 7.90 11.44
CA ALA A 48 3.56 7.52 12.68
C ALA A 48 2.04 7.49 12.56
N MET A 49 1.41 6.68 13.41
CA MET A 49 -0.03 6.50 13.52
C MET A 49 -0.49 6.96 14.91
N ILE A 50 -1.37 7.98 14.94
CA ILE A 50 -1.79 8.67 16.17
C ILE A 50 -3.17 8.19 16.61
N TYR A 51 -3.23 7.55 17.79
CA TYR A 51 -4.48 6.99 18.32
C TYR A 51 -5.36 8.05 18.98
N GLY A 52 -4.75 8.99 19.71
CA GLY A 52 -5.44 10.07 20.41
C GLY A 52 -6.12 9.66 21.71
N GLY A 53 -5.71 8.56 22.36
CA GLY A 53 -6.34 8.09 23.60
C GLY A 53 -6.25 9.10 24.74
N VAL A 54 -7.28 9.19 25.57
CA VAL A 54 -7.39 10.18 26.67
C VAL A 54 -6.45 9.81 27.82
N SER A 55 -6.64 8.62 28.38
CA SER A 55 -5.78 8.09 29.45
C SER A 55 -4.51 7.44 28.89
N ASN A 56 -4.61 6.75 27.75
CA ASN A 56 -3.50 6.02 27.14
C ASN A 56 -3.35 6.46 25.68
N GLU A 57 -2.35 7.29 25.40
CA GLU A 57 -1.97 7.64 24.03
C GLU A 57 -1.00 6.60 23.48
N GLU A 58 -1.15 6.30 22.19
CA GLU A 58 -0.22 5.50 21.42
C GLU A 58 0.17 6.22 20.13
N ILE A 59 1.48 6.30 19.92
CA ILE A 59 2.09 6.81 18.70
C ILE A 59 2.97 5.68 18.16
N GLN A 60 2.40 4.82 17.31
CA GLN A 60 3.16 3.79 16.62
C GLN A 60 3.97 4.47 15.51
N PHE A 61 5.26 4.20 15.40
CA PHE A 61 6.13 4.83 14.40
C PHE A 61 6.97 3.83 13.61
N ASN A 62 7.39 4.30 12.44
CA ASN A 62 8.08 3.59 11.38
C ASN A 62 9.26 4.42 10.88
N GLU A 63 10.24 3.74 10.30
CA GLU A 63 11.31 4.34 9.50
C GLU A 63 11.38 3.54 8.19
N GLU A 64 11.36 4.23 7.04
CA GLU A 64 11.13 3.63 5.72
C GLU A 64 12.14 2.56 5.29
N THR A 65 13.31 2.50 5.93
CA THR A 65 14.42 1.62 5.59
C THR A 65 14.59 0.45 6.57
N LEU A 66 13.71 0.28 7.56
CA LEU A 66 13.73 -0.90 8.44
C LEU A 66 13.05 -2.13 7.78
N TRP A 67 13.85 -3.06 7.26
CA TRP A 67 13.37 -4.27 6.56
C TRP A 67 14.11 -5.53 7.04
N THR A 68 13.53 -6.70 6.77
CA THR A 68 14.19 -7.99 6.97
C THR A 68 15.28 -8.27 5.92
N ASP A 69 16.00 -9.39 6.08
CA ASP A 69 17.07 -9.84 5.18
C ASP A 69 18.26 -8.85 5.11
N GLY A 70 19.09 -8.94 4.07
CA GLY A 70 20.22 -8.05 3.80
C GLY A 70 20.63 -8.05 2.32
N PRO A 71 21.64 -7.24 1.94
CA PRO A 71 22.17 -7.24 0.58
C PRO A 71 22.58 -8.64 0.11
N ARG A 72 21.98 -9.11 -1.01
CA ARG A 72 22.27 -10.44 -1.57
C ARG A 72 21.98 -10.53 -3.07
N ASN A 73 22.36 -11.67 -3.67
CA ASN A 73 21.97 -12.01 -5.03
C ASN A 73 20.67 -12.83 -5.03
N TYR A 74 19.69 -12.37 -5.81
CA TYR A 74 18.38 -13.01 -5.96
C TYR A 74 18.34 -14.03 -7.12
N ASN A 75 19.35 -14.03 -7.98
CA ASN A 75 19.33 -14.78 -9.23
C ASN A 75 19.80 -16.23 -9.04
N LYS A 76 19.06 -17.16 -9.64
CA LYS A 76 19.48 -18.54 -9.86
C LYS A 76 20.41 -18.60 -11.07
N LYS A 77 21.66 -19.04 -10.86
CA LYS A 77 22.67 -19.08 -11.91
C LYS A 77 22.27 -20.06 -13.03
N GLY A 78 22.35 -19.61 -14.27
CA GLY A 78 22.13 -20.45 -15.46
C GLY A 78 20.68 -20.86 -15.72
N ALA A 79 19.69 -20.17 -15.15
CA ALA A 79 18.27 -20.41 -15.39
C ALA A 79 17.90 -20.37 -16.89
N SER A 80 18.60 -19.53 -17.68
CA SER A 80 18.43 -19.42 -19.13
C SER A 80 18.58 -20.73 -19.92
N LYS A 81 19.29 -21.72 -19.39
CA LYS A 81 19.40 -23.06 -20.00
C LYS A 81 18.05 -23.77 -20.14
N TYR A 82 17.09 -23.42 -19.29
CA TYR A 82 15.77 -24.06 -19.25
C TYR A 82 14.69 -23.27 -20.01
N LEU A 83 14.97 -22.01 -20.40
CA LEU A 83 14.01 -21.13 -21.06
C LEU A 83 13.42 -21.76 -22.32
N GLN A 84 14.27 -22.30 -23.19
CA GLN A 84 13.80 -22.93 -24.44
C GLN A 84 12.91 -24.13 -24.16
N LYS A 85 13.23 -24.93 -23.14
CA LYS A 85 12.42 -26.10 -22.79
C LYS A 85 11.05 -25.70 -22.23
N ILE A 86 11.00 -24.64 -21.43
CA ILE A 86 9.74 -24.09 -20.91
C ILE A 86 8.87 -23.61 -22.08
N ARG A 87 9.45 -22.90 -23.06
CA ARG A 87 8.73 -22.46 -24.27
C ARG A 87 8.16 -23.63 -25.06
N GLU A 88 8.96 -24.66 -25.33
CA GLU A 88 8.50 -25.88 -26.02
C GLU A 88 7.33 -26.56 -25.31
N LEU A 89 7.36 -26.63 -23.97
CA LEU A 89 6.28 -27.23 -23.19
C LEU A 89 4.97 -26.40 -23.31
N LEU A 90 5.07 -25.07 -23.30
CA LEU A 90 3.91 -24.20 -23.52
C LEU A 90 3.36 -24.34 -24.94
N ASP A 91 4.23 -24.41 -25.95
CA ASP A 91 3.82 -24.62 -27.35
C ASP A 91 3.12 -25.98 -27.56
N GLN A 92 3.46 -26.99 -26.75
CA GLN A 92 2.82 -28.32 -26.73
C GLN A 92 1.54 -28.36 -25.89
N GLY A 93 1.10 -27.26 -25.28
CA GLY A 93 -0.05 -27.22 -24.36
C GLY A 93 0.21 -27.90 -23.00
N ARG A 94 1.46 -28.20 -22.67
CA ARG A 94 1.88 -28.89 -21.44
C ARG A 94 2.17 -27.89 -20.30
N GLN A 95 1.19 -27.01 -20.03
CA GLN A 95 1.34 -25.89 -19.08
C GLN A 95 1.83 -26.33 -17.69
N LYS A 96 1.24 -27.37 -17.09
CA LYS A 96 1.62 -27.84 -15.75
C LYS A 96 3.08 -28.32 -15.67
N GLU A 97 3.59 -28.91 -16.75
CA GLU A 97 4.98 -29.36 -16.82
C GLU A 97 5.94 -28.18 -17.01
N ALA A 98 5.53 -27.17 -17.80
CA ALA A 98 6.25 -25.90 -17.90
C ALA A 98 6.34 -25.20 -16.54
N GLU A 99 5.23 -25.11 -15.82
CA GLU A 99 5.16 -24.56 -14.46
C GLU A 99 6.03 -25.33 -13.46
N SER A 100 6.02 -26.66 -13.50
CA SER A 100 6.84 -27.50 -12.62
C SER A 100 8.33 -27.31 -12.89
N LEU A 101 8.74 -27.34 -14.17
CA LEU A 101 10.13 -27.08 -14.57
C LEU A 101 10.57 -25.67 -14.20
N ALA A 102 9.72 -24.68 -14.44
CA ALA A 102 10.00 -23.29 -14.11
C ALA A 102 10.10 -23.07 -12.59
N MET A 103 9.23 -23.72 -11.81
CA MET A 103 9.30 -23.66 -10.34
C MET A 103 10.65 -24.18 -9.83
N GLN A 104 11.14 -25.26 -10.43
CA GLN A 104 12.41 -25.86 -10.05
C GLN A 104 13.61 -25.02 -10.51
N GLU A 105 13.63 -24.56 -11.77
CA GLU A 105 14.85 -24.07 -12.42
C GLU A 105 14.85 -22.60 -12.80
N PHE A 106 13.70 -21.94 -12.75
CA PHE A 106 13.47 -20.58 -13.28
C PHE A 106 12.92 -19.59 -12.26
N MET A 107 12.80 -19.98 -10.98
CA MET A 107 12.50 -19.05 -9.89
C MET A 107 13.75 -18.37 -9.33
N GLY A 108 13.59 -17.29 -8.58
CA GLY A 108 14.63 -16.66 -7.77
C GLY A 108 15.19 -17.62 -6.71
N VAL A 109 16.25 -17.19 -6.03
CA VAL A 109 16.74 -17.90 -4.83
C VAL A 109 16.19 -17.25 -3.58
N LYS A 110 15.73 -18.08 -2.64
CA LYS A 110 15.43 -17.67 -1.27
C LYS A 110 16.72 -17.27 -0.55
N SER A 111 16.61 -16.45 0.49
CA SER A 111 17.71 -16.21 1.43
C SER A 111 18.13 -17.49 2.15
N GLU A 112 19.26 -17.44 2.85
CA GLU A 112 19.80 -18.62 3.55
C GLU A 112 18.80 -19.17 4.58
N SER A 113 18.65 -20.49 4.59
CA SER A 113 17.86 -21.24 5.57
C SER A 113 18.79 -22.08 6.45
N GLU A 114 18.47 -22.18 7.73
CA GLU A 114 19.11 -23.10 8.68
C GLU A 114 18.42 -24.48 8.61
N ASP A 115 19.15 -25.57 8.88
CA ASP A 115 18.57 -26.91 8.95
C ASP A 115 17.68 -27.05 10.20
N PRO A 116 16.36 -27.32 10.03
CA PRO A 116 15.47 -27.39 11.16
C PRO A 116 15.49 -28.73 11.90
N THR A 117 16.20 -29.75 11.41
CA THR A 117 16.14 -31.12 11.91
C THR A 117 16.42 -31.24 13.40
N ALA A 118 17.49 -30.61 13.88
CA ALA A 118 17.86 -30.67 15.30
C ALA A 118 16.80 -30.02 16.21
N TRP A 119 16.25 -28.88 15.76
CA TRP A 119 15.21 -28.17 16.50
C TRP A 119 13.88 -28.94 16.48
N LEU A 120 13.48 -29.51 15.33
CA LEU A 120 12.30 -30.36 15.20
C LEU A 120 12.38 -31.59 16.13
N ASN A 121 13.55 -32.24 16.18
CA ASN A 121 13.80 -33.36 17.10
C ASN A 121 13.73 -32.95 18.57
N LYS A 122 14.16 -31.72 18.91
CA LYS A 122 14.03 -31.17 20.27
C LYS A 122 12.56 -31.01 20.65
N ILE A 123 11.76 -30.38 19.80
CA ILE A 123 10.34 -30.10 20.12
C ILE A 123 9.45 -31.34 20.08
N ASP A 124 9.85 -32.37 19.31
CA ASP A 124 9.18 -33.67 19.26
C ASP A 124 9.22 -34.42 20.60
N LYS A 125 10.27 -34.25 21.40
CA LYS A 125 10.42 -34.96 22.69
C LYS A 125 9.27 -34.68 23.66
N ILE A 126 8.69 -33.48 23.65
CA ILE A 126 7.56 -33.12 24.52
C ILE A 126 6.31 -33.92 24.16
N ARG A 127 6.11 -34.29 22.89
CA ARG A 127 5.01 -35.17 22.46
C ARG A 127 5.16 -36.61 22.97
N LYS A 128 6.35 -36.98 23.46
CA LYS A 128 6.71 -38.32 23.91
C LYS A 128 6.97 -38.40 25.41
N GLN A 129 6.78 -37.29 26.13
CA GLN A 129 7.03 -37.21 27.56
C GLN A 129 5.78 -37.67 28.34
N GLU A 130 5.99 -38.39 29.44
CA GLU A 130 4.93 -38.64 30.44
C GLU A 130 4.44 -37.31 31.02
N HIS A 131 3.13 -37.17 31.18
CA HIS A 131 2.47 -35.95 31.63
C HIS A 131 2.65 -34.75 30.68
N GLY A 132 2.75 -35.03 29.37
CA GLY A 132 2.87 -34.01 28.34
C GLY A 132 1.57 -33.23 28.09
N PRO A 133 1.63 -32.08 27.38
CA PRO A 133 0.47 -31.23 27.15
C PRO A 133 -0.62 -31.83 26.27
N PHE A 134 -0.42 -33.02 25.71
CA PHE A 134 -1.43 -33.76 24.96
C PHE A 134 -2.38 -34.55 25.87
N GLU A 135 -1.97 -34.90 27.09
CA GLU A 135 -2.75 -35.76 27.98
C GLU A 135 -4.06 -35.11 28.43
N PHE A 136 -5.09 -35.93 28.64
CA PHE A 136 -6.39 -35.47 29.15
C PHE A 136 -6.27 -34.78 30.52
N ALA A 137 -5.45 -35.33 31.42
CA ALA A 137 -5.30 -34.86 32.79
C ALA A 137 -4.24 -33.75 32.98
N PHE A 138 -3.63 -33.26 31.89
CA PHE A 138 -2.62 -32.21 31.96
C PHE A 138 -3.19 -30.92 32.58
N ASP A 139 -2.49 -30.37 33.58
CA ASP A 139 -2.86 -29.11 34.24
C ASP A 139 -2.40 -27.91 33.41
N ASP A 140 -3.33 -27.35 32.65
CA ASP A 140 -3.17 -26.12 31.86
C ASP A 140 -3.83 -24.90 32.54
N SER A 141 -4.14 -24.96 33.85
CA SER A 141 -4.84 -23.89 34.56
C SER A 141 -4.12 -22.54 34.53
N LYS A 142 -2.79 -22.56 34.40
CA LYS A 142 -1.93 -21.37 34.32
C LYS A 142 -1.69 -20.86 32.90
N TRP A 143 -2.19 -21.56 31.88
CA TRP A 143 -1.96 -21.17 30.49
C TRP A 143 -2.80 -19.93 30.13
N PRO A 144 -2.20 -18.91 29.49
CA PRO A 144 -2.95 -17.77 28.98
C PRO A 144 -3.96 -18.19 27.90
N LEU A 145 -4.95 -17.33 27.67
CA LEU A 145 -5.97 -17.52 26.65
C LEU A 145 -5.65 -16.74 25.38
N ILE A 146 -6.00 -17.30 24.23
CA ILE A 146 -5.89 -16.68 22.91
C ILE A 146 -7.14 -16.98 22.08
N THR A 147 -7.60 -16.03 21.26
CA THR A 147 -8.79 -16.25 20.41
C THR A 147 -8.41 -17.06 19.18
N VAL A 148 -9.10 -18.19 18.99
CA VAL A 148 -8.84 -19.11 17.88
C VAL A 148 -10.18 -19.65 17.35
N PRO A 149 -10.36 -19.78 16.03
CA PRO A 149 -9.41 -19.45 14.99
C PRO A 149 -9.52 -17.97 14.57
N HIS A 150 -8.43 -17.43 14.03
CA HIS A 150 -8.42 -16.10 13.42
C HIS A 150 -7.91 -16.18 11.97
N TYR A 151 -8.51 -15.42 11.05
CA TYR A 151 -8.17 -15.52 9.62
C TYR A 151 -6.72 -15.10 9.32
N GLU A 152 -6.24 -14.06 10.02
CA GLU A 152 -4.86 -13.54 9.90
C GLU A 152 -3.84 -14.27 10.78
N GLY A 153 -4.18 -15.45 11.32
CA GLY A 153 -3.30 -16.19 12.22
C GLY A 153 -3.24 -15.59 13.64
N TRP A 154 -2.32 -16.10 14.46
CA TRP A 154 -2.13 -15.65 15.85
C TRP A 154 -1.42 -14.29 15.96
N GLU A 155 -0.96 -13.73 14.84
CA GLU A 155 -0.14 -12.51 14.80
C GLU A 155 -0.90 -11.31 15.35
N ILE A 156 -2.21 -11.29 15.10
CA ILE A 156 -3.10 -10.21 15.55
C ILE A 156 -3.72 -10.50 16.93
N GLU A 157 -3.54 -11.72 17.46
CA GLU A 157 -4.09 -12.18 18.76
C GLU A 157 -3.02 -12.25 19.86
N GLY A 158 -1.86 -11.61 19.65
CA GLY A 158 -0.82 -11.42 20.66
C GLY A 158 0.44 -12.27 20.50
N LEU A 159 0.56 -13.09 19.44
CA LEU A 159 1.77 -13.88 19.12
C LEU A 159 2.47 -13.36 17.87
N GLU A 160 2.66 -12.05 17.80
CA GLU A 160 3.17 -11.38 16.63
C GLU A 160 4.65 -11.69 16.34
N GLY A 161 4.96 -12.04 15.09
CA GLY A 161 6.32 -12.39 14.65
C GLY A 161 6.86 -13.68 15.29
N LEU A 162 5.97 -14.51 15.87
CA LEU A 162 6.34 -15.77 16.47
C LEU A 162 6.49 -16.86 15.39
N ASP A 163 7.73 -17.28 15.21
CA ASP A 163 8.08 -18.55 14.57
C ASP A 163 8.50 -19.51 15.69
N GLY A 164 7.90 -20.69 15.74
CA GLY A 164 8.09 -21.61 16.84
C GLY A 164 7.07 -22.73 16.94
N ALA A 165 7.13 -23.43 18.06
CA ALA A 165 6.18 -24.45 18.47
C ALA A 165 5.29 -23.89 19.58
N VAL A 166 3.97 -23.97 19.39
CA VAL A 166 2.97 -23.53 20.36
C VAL A 166 1.95 -24.64 20.59
N TRP A 167 1.66 -24.92 21.84
CA TRP A 167 0.56 -25.79 22.21
C TRP A 167 -0.70 -24.98 22.43
N PHE A 168 -1.82 -25.53 21.97
CA PHE A 168 -3.16 -25.05 22.26
C PHE A 168 -3.96 -26.14 22.94
N ARG A 169 -4.82 -25.76 23.89
CA ARG A 169 -5.76 -26.65 24.55
C ARG A 169 -7.14 -26.04 24.62
N TYR A 170 -8.15 -26.87 24.40
CA TYR A 170 -9.56 -26.49 24.46
C TYR A 170 -10.40 -27.61 25.03
N GLU A 171 -11.41 -27.24 25.81
CA GLU A 171 -12.33 -28.19 26.45
C GLU A 171 -13.73 -28.01 25.89
N PHE A 172 -14.42 -29.12 25.69
CA PHE A 172 -15.81 -29.14 25.25
C PHE A 172 -16.55 -30.30 25.92
N ASN A 173 -17.88 -30.19 25.98
CA ASN A 173 -18.73 -31.21 26.60
C ASN A 173 -19.58 -31.93 25.56
N LEU A 174 -19.79 -33.22 25.77
CA LEU A 174 -20.71 -34.05 24.99
C LEU A 174 -21.72 -34.75 25.91
N SER A 175 -22.95 -34.92 25.44
CA SER A 175 -23.94 -35.72 26.13
C SER A 175 -23.74 -37.21 25.84
N LYS A 176 -24.33 -38.09 26.65
CA LYS A 176 -24.33 -39.53 26.39
C LYS A 176 -24.87 -39.90 24.99
N ASN A 177 -25.87 -39.18 24.51
CA ASN A 177 -26.48 -39.42 23.20
C ASN A 177 -25.53 -39.08 22.04
N ASP A 178 -24.62 -38.13 22.24
CA ASP A 178 -23.65 -37.73 21.22
C ASP A 178 -22.58 -38.80 20.98
N LEU A 179 -22.35 -39.69 21.96
CA LEU A 179 -21.36 -40.77 21.85
C LEU A 179 -21.77 -41.91 20.90
N ALA A 180 -23.04 -41.96 20.50
CA ALA A 180 -23.54 -42.92 19.53
C ALA A 180 -23.23 -42.53 18.07
N GLU A 181 -22.68 -41.33 17.85
CA GLU A 181 -22.44 -40.79 16.51
C GLU A 181 -20.98 -40.94 16.08
N HIS A 182 -20.75 -40.92 14.76
CA HIS A 182 -19.41 -40.87 14.19
C HIS A 182 -19.01 -39.41 13.97
N TRP A 183 -17.92 -38.99 14.62
CA TRP A 183 -17.46 -37.62 14.59
C TRP A 183 -16.17 -37.45 13.77
N SER A 184 -16.07 -36.33 13.07
CA SER A 184 -14.81 -35.81 12.52
C SER A 184 -14.51 -34.44 13.10
N LEU A 185 -13.23 -34.07 13.08
CA LEU A 185 -12.72 -32.77 13.51
C LEU A 185 -12.27 -31.96 12.30
N ASP A 186 -12.86 -30.77 12.12
CA ASP A 186 -12.51 -29.81 11.07
C ASP A 186 -11.84 -28.59 11.69
N LEU A 187 -10.51 -28.48 11.52
CA LEU A 187 -9.69 -27.37 12.03
C LEU A 187 -9.38 -26.34 10.94
N ASN A 188 -9.99 -26.44 9.76
CA ASN A 188 -9.68 -25.62 8.60
C ASN A 188 -8.19 -25.67 8.23
N LYS A 189 -7.39 -24.61 8.39
CA LYS A 189 -5.95 -24.60 8.05
C LYS A 189 -5.13 -24.35 9.30
N ILE A 190 -3.98 -25.01 9.40
CA ILE A 190 -2.98 -24.77 10.45
C ILE A 190 -1.63 -24.57 9.76
N ARG A 191 -0.93 -23.52 10.17
CA ARG A 191 0.36 -23.13 9.58
C ARG A 191 1.52 -23.39 10.55
N THR A 192 2.54 -24.17 10.20
CA THR A 192 2.71 -25.02 9.00
C THR A 192 2.34 -26.48 9.26
N ASN A 193 2.68 -26.99 10.45
CA ASN A 193 2.42 -28.38 10.83
C ASN A 193 1.55 -28.42 12.08
N ASP A 194 0.73 -29.47 12.20
CA ASP A 194 -0.04 -29.74 13.41
C ASP A 194 0.11 -31.19 13.88
N TYR A 195 0.04 -31.35 15.20
CA TYR A 195 -0.16 -32.63 15.86
C TYR A 195 -1.36 -32.47 16.78
N THR A 196 -2.47 -33.13 16.43
CA THR A 196 -3.77 -32.92 17.06
C THR A 196 -4.18 -34.16 17.85
N TYR A 197 -4.50 -33.93 19.13
CA TYR A 197 -4.86 -34.96 20.10
C TYR A 197 -6.27 -34.71 20.66
N ILE A 198 -6.99 -35.78 20.93
CA ILE A 198 -8.25 -35.75 21.67
C ILE A 198 -8.14 -36.70 22.86
N ASN A 199 -8.40 -36.21 24.07
CA ASN A 199 -8.34 -36.98 25.31
C ASN A 199 -7.03 -37.77 25.52
N GLY A 200 -5.90 -37.26 25.00
CA GLY A 200 -4.58 -37.92 25.10
C GLY A 200 -4.16 -38.72 23.87
N GLU A 201 -5.08 -39.07 22.97
CA GLU A 201 -4.78 -39.87 21.79
C GLU A 201 -4.57 -39.00 20.55
N LEU A 202 -3.54 -39.30 19.75
CA LEU A 202 -3.26 -38.59 18.50
C LEU A 202 -4.31 -38.96 17.45
N VAL A 203 -5.12 -37.98 17.02
CA VAL A 203 -6.16 -38.19 16.00
C VAL A 203 -5.75 -37.73 14.60
N GLY A 204 -4.72 -36.89 14.50
CA GLY A 204 -4.26 -36.38 13.22
C GLY A 204 -2.95 -35.62 13.28
N GLN A 205 -2.23 -35.67 12.17
CA GLN A 205 -1.06 -34.83 11.91
C GLN A 205 -1.03 -34.47 10.43
N SER A 206 -0.65 -33.25 10.10
CA SER A 206 -0.55 -32.82 8.71
C SER A 206 0.36 -31.60 8.57
N ALA A 207 0.82 -31.38 7.34
CA ALA A 207 1.79 -30.35 6.97
C ALA A 207 1.27 -29.50 5.80
N GLY A 208 1.77 -28.26 5.73
CA GLY A 208 1.52 -27.33 4.64
C GLY A 208 0.47 -26.27 4.99
N ASP A 209 0.77 -25.03 4.62
CA ASP A 209 0.01 -23.85 5.04
C ASP A 209 -1.40 -23.77 4.43
N GLU A 210 -1.58 -24.41 3.28
CA GLU A 210 -2.85 -24.43 2.53
C GLU A 210 -3.62 -25.75 2.71
N THR A 211 -3.04 -26.74 3.40
CA THR A 211 -3.67 -28.04 3.60
C THR A 211 -4.85 -27.93 4.58
N ARG A 212 -6.02 -28.41 4.19
CA ARG A 212 -7.17 -28.47 5.11
C ARG A 212 -7.01 -29.62 6.09
N ARG A 213 -7.16 -29.33 7.38
CA ARG A 213 -7.06 -30.26 8.51
C ARG A 213 -8.45 -30.81 8.83
N HIS A 214 -8.68 -32.04 8.37
CA HIS A 214 -9.90 -32.79 8.65
C HIS A 214 -9.54 -34.21 9.12
N TYR A 215 -9.82 -34.51 10.38
CA TYR A 215 -9.42 -35.76 11.03
C TYR A 215 -10.62 -36.58 11.47
N GLN A 216 -10.58 -37.89 11.25
CA GLN A 216 -11.62 -38.80 11.75
C GLN A 216 -11.35 -39.12 13.21
N ILE A 217 -12.38 -39.06 14.05
CA ILE A 217 -12.25 -39.35 15.48
C ILE A 217 -12.58 -40.84 15.69
N PRO A 218 -11.67 -41.65 16.26
CA PRO A 218 -11.94 -43.06 16.54
C PRO A 218 -13.15 -43.26 17.46
N MET A 219 -13.95 -44.30 17.19
CA MET A 219 -15.06 -44.68 18.06
C MET A 219 -14.57 -45.03 19.46
N GLY A 220 -15.29 -44.56 20.49
CA GLY A 220 -14.94 -44.78 21.90
C GLY A 220 -13.89 -43.83 22.47
N LEU A 221 -13.27 -42.96 21.66
CA LEU A 221 -12.31 -41.97 22.15
C LEU A 221 -12.98 -40.83 22.92
N LEU A 222 -14.17 -40.42 22.48
CA LEU A 222 -14.97 -39.38 23.11
C LEU A 222 -15.68 -39.92 24.36
N ARG A 223 -15.85 -39.06 25.36
CA ARG A 223 -16.39 -39.39 26.68
C ARG A 223 -17.64 -38.57 26.97
N GLU A 224 -18.51 -39.10 27.82
CA GLU A 224 -19.64 -38.33 28.36
C GLU A 224 -19.09 -37.20 29.25
N GLY A 225 -19.64 -36.00 29.11
CA GLY A 225 -19.14 -34.81 29.81
C GLY A 225 -17.88 -34.25 29.15
N ARG A 226 -16.86 -33.99 29.97
CA ARG A 226 -15.66 -33.23 29.59
C ARG A 226 -14.76 -34.02 28.64
N ASN A 227 -14.41 -33.39 27.53
CA ASN A 227 -13.41 -33.81 26.57
C ASN A 227 -12.37 -32.70 26.37
N SER A 228 -11.14 -33.06 26.01
CA SER A 228 -10.07 -32.11 25.72
C SER A 228 -9.48 -32.31 24.33
N ILE A 229 -9.20 -31.20 23.65
CA ILE A 229 -8.38 -31.15 22.43
C ILE A 229 -7.05 -30.50 22.81
N ALA A 230 -5.95 -31.09 22.36
CA ALA A 230 -4.63 -30.47 22.40
C ALA A 230 -4.05 -30.44 20.99
N ILE A 231 -3.51 -29.29 20.57
CA ILE A 231 -2.90 -29.13 19.25
C ILE A 231 -1.52 -28.53 19.46
N GLN A 232 -0.49 -29.21 18.97
CA GLN A 232 0.81 -28.56 18.79
C GLN A 232 0.88 -28.00 17.38
N VAL A 233 1.04 -26.69 17.27
CA VAL A 233 1.27 -25.99 16.01
C VAL A 233 2.76 -25.68 15.89
N ILE A 234 3.36 -26.04 14.76
CA ILE A 234 4.76 -25.72 14.43
C ILE A 234 4.74 -24.76 13.24
N ASN A 235 5.12 -23.53 13.48
CA ASN A 235 5.28 -22.47 12.49
C ASN A 235 6.77 -22.15 12.34
N LEU A 236 7.32 -22.16 11.12
CA LEU A 236 8.74 -21.87 10.90
C LEU A 236 8.97 -20.52 10.19
N GLU A 237 7.96 -20.01 9.50
CA GLU A 237 7.98 -18.70 8.85
C GLU A 237 6.55 -18.16 8.66
N GLY A 238 6.43 -16.85 8.53
CA GLY A 238 5.17 -16.18 8.18
C GLY A 238 4.09 -16.33 9.27
N LYS A 239 2.82 -16.26 8.84
CA LYS A 239 1.68 -16.26 9.76
C LYS A 239 1.40 -17.65 10.33
N GLY A 240 1.34 -17.79 11.65
CA GLY A 240 1.12 -19.04 12.36
C GLY A 240 -0.26 -19.20 13.00
N GLY A 241 -0.47 -20.36 13.64
CA GLY A 241 -1.69 -20.67 14.39
C GLY A 241 -2.77 -21.41 13.58
N VAL A 242 -3.99 -21.46 14.13
CA VAL A 242 -5.15 -22.12 13.52
C VAL A 242 -6.02 -21.07 12.82
N ALA A 243 -6.11 -21.17 11.50
CA ALA A 243 -6.73 -20.15 10.67
C ALA A 243 -8.25 -20.30 10.57
N GLY A 244 -8.95 -19.17 10.64
CA GLY A 244 -10.40 -19.11 10.52
C GLY A 244 -10.90 -19.26 9.08
N TYR A 245 -12.19 -19.52 8.92
CA TYR A 245 -12.85 -19.42 7.62
C TYR A 245 -13.03 -17.95 7.22
N LYS A 246 -12.88 -17.64 5.93
CA LYS A 246 -13.22 -16.31 5.37
C LYS A 246 -14.68 -15.92 5.64
N ASP A 247 -15.58 -16.91 5.66
CA ASP A 247 -16.96 -16.71 6.09
C ASP A 247 -17.08 -16.89 7.62
N PRO A 248 -17.33 -15.85 8.41
CA PRO A 248 -17.44 -15.93 9.86
C PRO A 248 -18.63 -16.76 10.35
N LYS A 249 -19.58 -17.11 9.47
CA LYS A 249 -20.67 -18.06 9.77
C LYS A 249 -20.18 -19.50 9.82
N GLN A 250 -19.06 -19.81 9.17
CA GLN A 250 -18.40 -21.10 9.28
C GLN A 250 -17.47 -21.09 10.49
N ALA A 251 -17.47 -22.19 11.24
CA ALA A 251 -16.61 -22.38 12.38
C ALA A 251 -15.82 -23.68 12.23
N ILE A 252 -14.62 -23.70 12.82
CA ILE A 252 -13.93 -24.95 13.10
C ILE A 252 -14.70 -25.72 14.18
N GLY A 253 -14.67 -27.04 14.13
CA GLY A 253 -15.47 -27.83 15.06
C GLY A 253 -15.55 -29.31 14.78
N LEU A 254 -16.27 -30.01 15.64
CA LEU A 254 -16.62 -31.40 15.42
C LEU A 254 -17.89 -31.47 14.57
N LYS A 255 -17.91 -32.37 13.58
CA LYS A 255 -19.04 -32.64 12.71
C LYS A 255 -19.40 -34.11 12.82
N SER A 256 -20.67 -34.41 13.10
CA SER A 256 -21.12 -35.80 13.08
C SER A 256 -21.67 -36.20 11.72
N ASN A 257 -21.74 -37.52 11.48
CA ASN A 257 -22.40 -38.10 10.33
C ASN A 257 -23.92 -37.82 10.25
N THR A 258 -24.56 -37.39 11.34
CA THR A 258 -25.99 -37.00 11.37
C THR A 258 -26.22 -35.50 11.14
N GLY A 259 -25.13 -34.72 11.03
CA GLY A 259 -25.18 -33.28 10.80
C GLY A 259 -25.13 -32.43 12.07
N LYS A 260 -24.91 -33.02 13.25
CA LYS A 260 -24.64 -32.23 14.47
C LYS A 260 -23.28 -31.53 14.36
N PHE A 261 -23.18 -30.37 15.00
CA PHE A 261 -21.97 -29.56 14.98
C PHE A 261 -21.64 -29.01 16.38
N VAL A 262 -20.40 -29.21 16.82
CA VAL A 262 -19.86 -28.60 18.03
C VAL A 262 -18.79 -27.59 17.62
N SER A 263 -19.12 -26.31 17.73
CA SER A 263 -18.19 -25.22 17.42
C SER A 263 -17.03 -25.22 18.41
N LEU A 264 -15.81 -25.08 17.90
CA LEU A 264 -14.61 -24.86 18.70
C LEU A 264 -14.06 -23.43 18.58
N LYS A 265 -14.82 -22.53 17.92
CA LYS A 265 -14.48 -21.10 17.89
C LYS A 265 -14.58 -20.50 19.29
N GLY A 266 -13.52 -19.86 19.77
CA GLY A 266 -13.51 -19.20 21.07
C GLY A 266 -12.13 -18.94 21.62
N LYS A 267 -12.02 -18.82 22.95
CA LYS A 267 -10.74 -18.67 23.63
C LYS A 267 -10.15 -20.03 23.95
N TRP A 268 -8.95 -20.30 23.43
CA TRP A 268 -8.17 -21.49 23.70
C TRP A 268 -7.06 -21.16 24.68
N LYS A 269 -6.66 -22.11 25.52
CA LYS A 269 -5.45 -21.99 26.33
C LYS A 269 -4.25 -22.22 25.42
N TYR A 270 -3.15 -21.51 25.63
CA TYR A 270 -1.92 -21.75 24.86
C TYR A 270 -0.64 -21.69 25.69
N HIS A 271 0.41 -22.31 25.16
CA HIS A 271 1.75 -22.25 25.72
C HIS A 271 2.79 -22.26 24.60
N ILE A 272 3.66 -21.26 24.59
CA ILE A 272 4.80 -21.19 23.68
C ILE A 272 5.84 -22.20 24.18
N GLN A 273 6.01 -23.31 23.46
CA GLN A 273 6.99 -24.32 23.80
C GLN A 273 8.41 -23.87 23.46
N ASP A 274 8.60 -23.33 22.26
CA ASP A 274 9.91 -22.84 21.80
C ASP A 274 9.68 -21.83 20.67
N GLN A 275 10.28 -20.65 20.78
CA GLN A 275 10.18 -19.56 19.78
C GLN A 275 11.53 -19.22 19.14
N ASN A 276 12.57 -20.03 19.40
CA ASN A 276 13.89 -19.89 18.80
C ASN A 276 14.00 -20.85 17.61
N SER A 277 13.04 -20.73 16.68
CA SER A 277 13.03 -21.58 15.50
C SER A 277 14.23 -21.25 14.59
N PRO A 278 14.72 -22.26 13.85
CA PRO A 278 15.68 -22.07 12.77
C PRO A 278 15.19 -21.03 11.75
N LYS A 279 16.11 -20.25 11.19
CA LYS A 279 15.80 -19.31 10.10
C LYS A 279 15.33 -20.07 8.86
N ILE A 280 14.15 -19.72 8.33
CA ILE A 280 13.74 -20.15 6.99
C ILE A 280 13.94 -19.00 6.00
N GLY A 281 14.46 -19.35 4.83
CA GLY A 281 14.75 -18.42 3.76
C GLY A 281 13.49 -17.93 3.06
N SER A 282 13.44 -16.63 2.79
CA SER A 282 12.37 -15.97 2.06
C SER A 282 12.84 -15.51 0.68
N TYR A 283 11.92 -15.37 -0.29
CA TYR A 283 12.28 -14.87 -1.62
C TYR A 283 12.67 -13.40 -1.63
N GLN A 284 12.08 -12.59 -0.75
CA GLN A 284 12.27 -11.14 -0.66
C GLN A 284 11.96 -10.66 0.76
N ALA A 285 12.58 -9.55 1.14
CA ALA A 285 12.43 -8.91 2.44
C ALA A 285 11.00 -8.37 2.69
N SER A 286 10.69 -8.16 3.97
CA SER A 286 9.45 -7.55 4.45
C SER A 286 9.76 -6.26 5.19
N TYR A 287 8.90 -5.25 5.04
CA TYR A 287 8.99 -3.99 5.77
C TYR A 287 8.62 -4.18 7.24
N GLN A 288 9.21 -3.44 8.18
CA GLN A 288 9.04 -3.68 9.62
C GLN A 288 8.61 -2.42 10.40
N PRO A 289 7.79 -2.56 11.46
CA PRO A 289 7.54 -1.50 12.44
C PRO A 289 8.82 -1.17 13.19
N PHE A 290 9.00 0.11 13.56
CA PHE A 290 10.13 0.50 14.38
C PHE A 290 9.81 0.36 15.87
N GLY A 291 8.77 1.06 16.33
CA GLY A 291 8.39 1.08 17.74
C GLY A 291 7.11 1.87 18.01
N SER A 292 6.84 2.15 19.28
CA SER A 292 5.73 2.98 19.72
C SER A 292 6.13 3.85 20.91
N LEU A 293 5.56 5.05 20.99
CA LEU A 293 5.53 5.85 22.22
C LEU A 293 4.19 5.62 22.92
N LYS A 294 4.23 5.39 24.22
CA LYS A 294 3.05 5.24 25.08
C LYS A 294 3.05 6.35 26.10
N LEU A 295 2.00 7.17 26.11
CA LEU A 295 1.84 8.22 27.12
C LEU A 295 0.62 7.90 27.99
N GLN A 296 0.85 7.76 29.30
CA GLN A 296 -0.19 7.46 30.27
C GLN A 296 -0.51 8.70 31.11
N PHE A 297 -1.77 9.10 31.11
CA PHE A 297 -2.31 10.23 31.85
C PHE A 297 -3.29 9.74 32.92
N ASP A 298 -3.36 10.43 34.05
CA ASP A 298 -4.40 10.22 35.07
C ASP A 298 -5.68 11.01 34.71
N HIS A 299 -6.17 10.74 33.50
CA HIS A 299 -7.41 11.30 32.96
C HIS A 299 -8.39 10.16 32.71
N ASP A 300 -9.67 10.37 32.97
CA ASP A 300 -10.72 9.37 32.72
C ASP A 300 -11.67 9.86 31.62
N VAL A 301 -12.94 10.14 31.95
CA VAL A 301 -13.93 10.59 30.98
C VAL A 301 -13.63 12.01 30.51
N ALA A 302 -13.32 12.16 29.23
CA ALA A 302 -13.11 13.44 28.57
C ALA A 302 -14.43 14.06 28.07
N GLU A 303 -14.53 15.39 28.20
CA GLU A 303 -15.57 16.20 27.59
C GLU A 303 -15.06 16.87 26.30
N ASN A 304 -15.97 17.18 25.37
CA ASN A 304 -15.67 17.93 24.13
C ASN A 304 -14.48 17.36 23.33
N TYR A 305 -14.33 16.03 23.32
CA TYR A 305 -13.23 15.37 22.64
C TYR A 305 -13.28 15.61 21.12
N SER A 306 -12.11 15.87 20.54
CA SER A 306 -11.91 15.89 19.10
C SER A 306 -10.51 15.41 18.74
N ARG A 307 -10.41 14.63 17.66
CA ARG A 307 -9.14 14.22 17.05
C ARG A 307 -9.20 14.51 15.56
N ILE A 308 -8.25 15.28 15.05
CA ILE A 308 -8.29 15.89 13.73
C ILE A 308 -6.93 15.69 13.06
N LEU A 309 -6.90 15.13 11.86
CA LEU A 309 -5.80 15.29 10.91
C LEU A 309 -6.13 16.50 10.04
N ASP A 310 -5.33 17.54 10.17
CA ASP A 310 -5.44 18.79 9.43
C ASP A 310 -4.54 18.72 8.19
N LEU A 311 -5.16 18.47 7.04
CA LEU A 311 -4.46 18.32 5.77
C LEU A 311 -3.87 19.65 5.28
N ASP A 312 -4.34 20.82 5.76
CA ASP A 312 -3.76 22.11 5.37
C ASP A 312 -2.38 22.35 5.99
N LYS A 313 -2.12 21.69 7.11
CA LYS A 313 -0.92 21.88 7.93
C LYS A 313 -0.03 20.64 8.03
N GLY A 314 -0.54 19.48 7.63
CA GLY A 314 0.14 18.20 7.81
C GLY A 314 0.39 17.90 9.29
N GLU A 315 -0.63 18.09 10.13
CA GLU A 315 -0.56 17.83 11.57
C GLU A 315 -1.79 17.08 12.09
N VAL A 316 -1.60 16.30 13.14
CA VAL A 316 -2.71 15.77 13.96
C VAL A 316 -2.88 16.65 15.19
N ARG A 317 -4.13 16.90 15.59
CA ARG A 317 -4.50 17.59 16.82
C ARG A 317 -5.51 16.77 17.60
N VAL A 318 -5.29 16.62 18.90
CA VAL A 318 -6.27 16.06 19.85
C VAL A 318 -6.60 17.14 20.87
N ASN A 319 -7.89 17.43 21.05
CA ASN A 319 -8.37 18.39 22.04
C ASN A 319 -9.43 17.71 22.91
N TYR A 320 -9.41 17.94 24.21
CA TYR A 320 -10.44 17.48 25.13
C TYR A 320 -10.40 18.31 26.41
N ALA A 321 -11.48 18.27 27.19
CA ALA A 321 -11.54 18.83 28.53
C ALA A 321 -11.58 17.71 29.58
N PHE A 322 -10.89 17.90 30.70
CA PHE A 322 -10.93 17.00 31.85
C PHE A 322 -10.82 17.84 33.14
N ASN A 323 -11.75 17.64 34.08
CA ASN A 323 -11.81 18.39 35.35
C ASN A 323 -11.69 19.92 35.18
N GLY A 324 -12.36 20.48 34.16
CA GLY A 324 -12.37 21.93 33.88
C GLY A 324 -11.08 22.49 33.27
N VAL A 325 -10.14 21.63 32.85
CA VAL A 325 -8.90 22.01 32.14
C VAL A 325 -9.01 21.57 30.68
N ASN A 326 -8.68 22.45 29.74
CA ASN A 326 -8.62 22.10 28.32
C ASN A 326 -7.21 21.64 27.95
N TYR A 327 -7.12 20.44 27.40
CA TYR A 327 -5.88 19.84 26.92
C TYR A 327 -5.82 19.89 25.40
N ARG A 328 -4.63 20.18 24.88
CA ARG A 328 -4.31 20.07 23.46
C ARG A 328 -3.04 19.28 23.26
N ARG A 329 -3.08 18.37 22.28
CA ARG A 329 -1.91 17.65 21.78
C ARG A 329 -1.77 17.90 20.29
N THR A 330 -0.57 18.21 19.83
CA THR A 330 -0.24 18.43 18.42
C THR A 330 0.90 17.51 18.00
N TYR A 331 0.75 16.86 16.85
CA TYR A 331 1.70 15.89 16.31
C TYR A 331 2.01 16.25 14.85
N PHE A 332 3.28 16.29 14.47
CA PHE A 332 3.68 16.47 13.08
C PHE A 332 5.01 15.77 12.80
N ALA A 333 5.21 15.38 11.54
CA ALA A 333 6.47 14.82 11.06
C ALA A 333 7.08 15.83 10.07
N SER A 334 8.22 16.42 10.42
CA SER A 334 8.86 17.47 9.65
C SER A 334 9.94 16.90 8.73
N HIS A 335 9.85 17.19 7.43
CA HIS A 335 10.84 16.76 6.43
C HIS A 335 12.15 17.57 6.53
N PRO A 336 12.16 18.92 6.59
CA PRO A 336 13.42 19.68 6.56
C PRO A 336 14.42 19.36 7.67
N ASN A 337 13.94 18.83 8.80
CA ASN A 337 14.78 18.43 9.93
C ASN A 337 14.69 16.94 10.28
N ASN A 338 13.96 16.16 9.47
CA ASN A 338 13.74 14.72 9.59
C ASN A 338 13.45 14.21 11.02
N PHE A 339 12.33 14.66 11.60
CA PHE A 339 11.90 14.26 12.94
C PHE A 339 10.38 14.27 13.11
N ILE A 340 9.89 13.55 14.12
CA ILE A 340 8.51 13.62 14.61
C ILE A 340 8.49 14.46 15.89
N ALA A 341 7.51 15.36 15.97
CA ALA A 341 7.26 16.20 17.14
C ALA A 341 5.94 15.81 17.82
N VAL A 342 5.92 15.88 19.15
CA VAL A 342 4.69 15.86 19.95
C VAL A 342 4.71 17.05 20.90
N ARG A 343 3.64 17.83 20.93
CA ARG A 343 3.46 18.95 21.85
C ARG A 343 2.23 18.71 22.71
N LEU A 344 2.38 18.72 24.03
CA LEU A 344 1.31 18.53 25.00
C LEU A 344 1.11 19.82 25.79
N GLN A 345 -0.11 20.34 25.83
CA GLN A 345 -0.44 21.63 26.46
C GLN A 345 -1.72 21.52 27.27
N ALA A 346 -1.80 22.33 28.32
CA ALA A 346 -3.03 22.63 29.05
C ALA A 346 -3.27 24.14 29.07
N ASP A 347 -4.53 24.57 29.16
CA ASP A 347 -4.89 25.99 29.30
C ASP A 347 -4.66 26.56 30.71
N GLN A 348 -4.30 25.70 31.66
CA GLN A 348 -3.92 26.05 33.03
C GLN A 348 -2.50 25.57 33.34
N LYS A 349 -1.76 26.36 34.12
CA LYS A 349 -0.40 26.05 34.54
C LYS A 349 -0.35 24.79 35.41
N ASN A 350 0.78 24.08 35.35
CA ASN A 350 1.07 22.91 36.18
C ASN A 350 0.09 21.73 36.02
N LYS A 351 -0.58 21.60 34.87
CA LYS A 351 -1.60 20.56 34.61
C LYS A 351 -1.18 19.43 33.68
N VAL A 352 0.01 19.51 33.07
CA VAL A 352 0.55 18.44 32.22
C VAL A 352 1.36 17.47 33.09
N THR A 353 0.77 16.31 33.38
CA THR A 353 1.36 15.20 34.16
C THR A 353 1.11 13.90 33.42
N PHE A 354 2.16 13.11 33.16
CA PHE A 354 2.05 11.84 32.42
C PHE A 354 3.29 10.97 32.60
N ARG A 355 3.17 9.69 32.27
CA ARG A 355 4.29 8.76 32.08
C ARG A 355 4.54 8.55 30.60
N LEU A 356 5.80 8.47 30.18
CA LEU A 356 6.20 8.23 28.80
C LEU A 356 7.11 7.01 28.73
N ALA A 357 6.69 6.01 27.95
CA ALA A 357 7.47 4.83 27.62
C ALA A 357 7.73 4.75 26.09
N MET A 358 8.84 4.11 25.72
CA MET A 358 9.15 3.79 24.32
C MET A 358 9.36 2.27 24.19
N ASN A 359 8.54 1.63 23.34
CA ASN A 359 8.51 0.17 23.19
C ASN A 359 8.74 -0.24 21.73
N THR A 360 9.05 -1.52 21.52
CA THR A 360 9.16 -2.12 20.18
C THR A 360 8.68 -3.57 20.18
N LYS A 361 8.29 -4.07 19.01
CA LYS A 361 7.92 -5.47 18.78
C LYS A 361 9.13 -6.36 18.50
N HIS A 362 10.29 -5.77 18.16
CA HIS A 362 11.52 -6.53 17.91
C HIS A 362 12.02 -7.21 19.17
N GLN A 363 12.14 -8.54 19.14
CA GLN A 363 12.58 -9.34 20.29
C GLN A 363 13.99 -8.97 20.77
N ARG A 364 14.88 -8.60 19.83
CA ARG A 364 16.21 -8.06 20.15
C ARG A 364 16.14 -6.55 20.07
N ALA A 365 16.07 -5.92 21.22
CA ALA A 365 16.11 -4.48 21.38
C ALA A 365 16.83 -4.09 22.68
N LYS A 366 17.30 -2.84 22.76
CA LYS A 366 17.88 -2.26 23.97
C LYS A 366 17.42 -0.83 24.14
N LEU A 367 17.01 -0.50 25.37
CA LEU A 367 16.67 0.85 25.77
C LEU A 367 17.78 1.41 26.66
N HIS A 368 18.14 2.67 26.42
CA HIS A 368 19.19 3.37 27.15
C HIS A 368 18.71 4.74 27.60
N HIS A 369 18.89 5.05 28.88
CA HIS A 369 18.80 6.44 29.37
C HIS A 369 20.10 7.16 29.03
N MET A 370 20.00 8.23 28.23
CA MET A 370 21.17 8.97 27.79
C MET A 370 21.54 10.09 28.78
N ASP A 371 20.51 10.72 29.32
CA ASP A 371 20.54 11.77 30.33
C ASP A 371 19.19 11.76 31.07
N GLY A 372 18.93 12.76 31.92
CA GLY A 372 17.69 12.89 32.72
C GLY A 372 16.38 13.01 31.92
N THR A 373 16.44 13.14 30.59
CA THR A 373 15.31 13.52 29.73
C THR A 373 15.31 12.86 28.35
N SER A 374 16.34 12.06 28.04
CA SER A 374 16.54 11.49 26.71
C SER A 374 16.67 9.97 26.74
N ILE A 375 15.97 9.30 25.82
CA ILE A 375 15.96 7.85 25.66
C ILE A 375 16.53 7.50 24.28
N ARG A 376 17.35 6.45 24.22
CA ARG A 376 17.75 5.78 22.97
C ARG A 376 17.17 4.36 22.94
N LEU A 377 16.55 3.99 21.83
CA LEU A 377 16.14 2.62 21.52
C LEU A 377 16.98 2.08 20.37
N GLU A 378 17.56 0.91 20.56
CA GLU A 378 18.20 0.13 19.51
C GLU A 378 17.35 -1.10 19.18
N VAL A 379 17.21 -1.40 17.88
CA VAL A 379 16.46 -2.57 17.39
C VAL A 379 17.31 -3.39 16.43
N TRP A 380 17.20 -4.72 16.52
CA TRP A 380 17.81 -5.67 15.59
C TRP A 380 16.73 -6.50 14.93
N VAL A 381 16.61 -6.40 13.61
CA VAL A 381 15.61 -7.14 12.87
C VAL A 381 15.94 -8.63 12.91
N LYS A 382 14.95 -9.45 13.29
CA LYS A 382 15.09 -10.92 13.35
C LYS A 382 15.54 -11.45 11.99
N ASN A 383 16.56 -12.32 12.00
CA ASN A 383 17.09 -13.00 10.81
C ASN A 383 17.58 -12.06 9.68
N GLY A 384 17.75 -10.76 9.94
CA GLY A 384 18.17 -9.74 8.97
C GLY A 384 19.47 -9.02 9.36
N ALA A 385 20.04 -8.29 8.39
CA ALA A 385 21.24 -7.49 8.58
C ALA A 385 20.93 -6.07 9.10
N MET A 386 19.65 -5.68 9.09
CA MET A 386 19.20 -4.34 9.45
C MET A 386 19.23 -4.11 10.96
N ARG A 387 19.73 -2.93 11.33
CA ARG A 387 19.76 -2.40 12.70
C ARG A 387 19.20 -0.98 12.69
N GLY A 388 18.41 -0.64 13.70
CA GLY A 388 17.83 0.68 13.86
C GLY A 388 18.22 1.33 15.18
N THR A 389 18.33 2.66 15.20
CA THR A 389 18.39 3.46 16.43
C THR A 389 17.34 4.56 16.37
N ALA A 390 16.60 4.74 17.46
CA ALA A 390 15.72 5.89 17.67
C ALA A 390 16.19 6.69 18.88
N PHE A 391 16.07 8.01 18.78
CA PHE A 391 16.41 8.94 19.85
C PHE A 391 15.20 9.81 20.17
N LEU A 392 14.88 9.89 21.45
CA LEU A 392 13.78 10.69 21.98
C LEU A 392 14.33 11.71 22.98
N GLN A 393 13.95 12.97 22.85
CA GLN A 393 14.18 14.02 23.85
C GLN A 393 12.85 14.55 24.35
N LEU A 394 12.70 14.63 25.68
CA LEU A 394 11.63 15.36 26.33
C LEU A 394 12.13 16.72 26.82
N LYS A 395 11.42 17.80 26.49
CA LYS A 395 11.64 19.14 27.05
C LYS A 395 10.37 19.63 27.74
N LEU A 396 10.53 20.23 28.91
CA LEU A 396 9.42 20.77 29.69
C LEU A 396 9.48 22.30 29.79
N LYS A 397 8.31 22.92 29.86
CA LYS A 397 8.14 24.28 30.37
C LYS A 397 7.45 24.17 31.73
N GLY A 398 8.17 24.51 32.80
CA GLY A 398 7.71 24.26 34.17
C GLY A 398 7.67 22.77 34.51
N GLY A 399 7.36 22.46 35.77
CA GLY A 399 7.29 21.08 36.26
C GLY A 399 8.63 20.37 36.46
N ALA A 400 8.55 19.06 36.67
CA ALA A 400 9.70 18.19 36.88
C ALA A 400 9.57 16.89 36.08
N VAL A 401 10.71 16.26 35.81
CA VAL A 401 10.81 14.95 35.16
C VAL A 401 11.83 14.07 35.89
N SER A 402 11.50 12.79 36.03
CA SER A 402 12.38 11.77 36.59
C SER A 402 12.16 10.44 35.87
N TYR A 403 13.10 9.49 36.03
CA TYR A 403 12.89 8.12 35.59
C TYR A 403 12.24 7.27 36.68
N GLU A 404 11.29 6.41 36.28
CA GLU A 404 10.83 5.26 37.05
C GLU A 404 10.94 4.02 36.18
N GLY A 405 11.91 3.14 36.46
CA GLY A 405 12.26 2.08 35.51
C GLY A 405 12.68 2.67 34.17
N ASP A 406 12.12 2.18 33.07
CA ASP A 406 12.38 2.65 31.70
C ASP A 406 11.43 3.78 31.25
N GLU A 407 10.64 4.34 32.16
CA GLU A 407 9.66 5.40 31.88
C GLU A 407 10.14 6.78 32.35
N LEU A 408 9.85 7.81 31.56
CA LEU A 408 9.95 9.20 32.00
C LEU A 408 8.63 9.61 32.67
N VAL A 409 8.69 10.05 33.92
CA VAL A 409 7.54 10.52 34.69
C VAL A 409 7.58 12.04 34.78
N VAL A 410 6.59 12.69 34.16
CA VAL A 410 6.42 14.15 34.14
C VAL A 410 5.38 14.56 35.16
N GLN A 411 5.71 15.56 35.98
CA GLN A 411 4.81 16.10 36.98
C GLN A 411 4.68 17.62 36.83
N GLN A 412 3.43 18.09 36.83
CA GLN A 412 3.08 19.51 37.00
C GLN A 412 3.76 20.44 35.98
N ALA A 413 3.90 20.03 34.73
CA ALA A 413 4.39 20.91 33.66
C ALA A 413 3.28 21.83 33.13
N ASP A 414 3.66 22.94 32.53
CA ASP A 414 2.76 23.78 31.72
C ASP A 414 2.62 23.22 30.30
N GLU A 415 3.74 22.75 29.76
CA GLU A 415 3.85 22.19 28.41
C GLU A 415 4.98 21.15 28.38
N ALA A 416 4.79 20.10 27.58
CA ALA A 416 5.83 19.12 27.26
C ALA A 416 6.00 19.01 25.74
N GLN A 417 7.26 18.94 25.30
CA GLN A 417 7.67 18.81 23.91
C GLN A 417 8.52 17.56 23.75
N ILE A 418 8.14 16.68 22.83
CA ILE A 418 8.85 15.44 22.52
C ILE A 418 9.39 15.55 21.09
N TYR A 419 10.67 15.23 20.93
CA TYR A 419 11.36 15.16 19.64
C TYR A 419 11.78 13.70 19.44
N LEU A 420 11.38 13.09 18.33
CA LEU A 420 11.71 11.72 17.98
C LEU A 420 12.40 11.69 16.61
N ILE A 421 13.57 11.07 16.54
CA ILE A 421 14.19 10.68 15.27
C ILE A 421 14.46 9.18 15.25
N ALA A 422 14.52 8.59 14.06
CA ALA A 422 15.08 7.26 13.87
C ALA A 422 16.01 7.23 12.65
N ALA A 423 16.84 6.20 12.58
CA ALA A 423 17.69 5.88 11.45
C ALA A 423 18.04 4.38 11.48
N THR A 424 18.36 3.82 10.30
CA THR A 424 18.91 2.47 10.20
C THR A 424 20.33 2.47 9.64
N ASN A 425 20.97 1.31 9.64
CA ASN A 425 22.22 1.08 8.93
C ASN A 425 22.05 0.91 7.41
N PHE A 426 20.88 1.19 6.81
CA PHE A 426 20.72 1.19 5.36
C PHE A 426 21.51 2.34 4.71
N LYS A 427 22.24 2.05 3.63
CA LYS A 427 22.91 3.07 2.80
C LYS A 427 22.49 2.98 1.34
N SER A 428 22.43 1.76 0.81
CA SER A 428 21.88 1.45 -0.50
C SER A 428 21.43 -0.01 -0.53
N TYR A 429 20.81 -0.45 -1.63
CA TYR A 429 20.41 -1.85 -1.79
C TYR A 429 21.59 -2.85 -1.77
N ARG A 430 22.85 -2.38 -1.84
CA ARG A 430 24.06 -3.19 -1.79
C ARG A 430 24.90 -3.00 -0.53
N GLU A 431 24.64 -1.94 0.24
CA GLU A 431 25.57 -1.49 1.28
C GLU A 431 24.84 -1.10 2.57
N LEU A 432 25.48 -1.44 3.68
CA LEU A 432 25.11 -1.01 5.02
C LEU A 432 26.14 -0.01 5.55
N ASN A 433 25.71 0.89 6.43
CA ASN A 433 26.54 1.88 7.10
C ASN A 433 26.61 1.60 8.60
N GLU A 434 27.75 1.14 9.10
CA GLU A 434 27.95 0.89 10.54
C GLU A 434 28.02 2.18 11.38
N GLN A 435 28.23 3.36 10.78
CA GLN A 435 28.28 4.65 11.48
C GLN A 435 26.92 5.32 11.67
N TYR A 436 25.84 4.70 11.17
CA TYR A 436 24.48 5.28 11.16
C TYR A 436 24.04 5.83 12.52
N ALA A 437 24.32 5.12 13.61
CA ALA A 437 23.91 5.53 14.94
C ALA A 437 24.66 6.77 15.44
N ALA A 438 25.95 6.91 15.10
CA ALA A 438 26.73 8.09 15.44
C ALA A 438 26.27 9.32 14.66
N THR A 439 26.02 9.17 13.35
CA THR A 439 25.46 10.23 12.49
C THR A 439 24.07 10.67 12.96
N ALA A 440 23.21 9.71 13.32
CA ALA A 440 21.88 10.01 13.86
C ALA A 440 21.97 10.74 15.22
N LEU A 441 22.91 10.34 16.09
CA LEU A 441 23.13 11.01 17.37
C LEU A 441 23.59 12.46 17.21
N GLU A 442 24.48 12.74 16.25
CA GLU A 442 24.91 14.12 15.96
C GLU A 442 23.72 14.98 15.47
N ARG A 443 22.92 14.46 14.54
CA ARG A 443 21.69 15.10 14.07
C ARG A 443 20.72 15.36 15.23
N PHE A 444 20.52 14.37 16.10
CA PHE A 444 19.66 14.48 17.28
C PHE A 444 20.10 15.60 18.23
N LYS A 445 21.39 15.64 18.58
CA LYS A 445 21.95 16.68 19.46
C LYS A 445 21.72 18.07 18.88
N ASN A 446 21.97 18.26 17.59
CA ASN A 446 21.74 19.53 16.90
C ASN A 446 20.26 19.91 16.89
N LEU A 447 19.37 18.98 16.52
CA LEU A 447 17.91 19.18 16.54
C LEU A 447 17.42 19.63 17.92
N CYS A 448 17.91 19.00 18.99
CA CYS A 448 17.50 19.29 20.35
C CYS A 448 17.97 20.66 20.86
N THR A 449 18.82 21.40 20.14
CA THR A 449 19.13 22.80 20.48
C THR A 449 18.11 23.80 19.92
N LEU A 450 17.27 23.37 18.97
CA LEU A 450 16.36 24.24 18.25
C LEU A 450 15.04 24.43 19.01
N ASP A 451 14.36 25.52 18.67
CA ASP A 451 13.05 25.91 19.20
C ASP A 451 11.92 25.27 18.40
N LEU A 452 10.96 24.61 19.08
CA LEU A 452 9.90 23.87 18.41
C LEU A 452 8.98 24.77 17.58
N ASP A 453 8.70 25.98 18.04
CA ASP A 453 7.81 26.91 17.32
C ASP A 453 8.45 27.30 15.99
N LYS A 454 9.76 27.58 15.96
CA LYS A 454 10.51 27.81 14.71
C LYS A 454 10.52 26.57 13.80
N LEU A 455 10.77 25.38 14.35
CA LEU A 455 10.75 24.13 13.58
C LEU A 455 9.36 23.87 12.97
N TYR A 456 8.29 24.18 13.69
CA TYR A 456 6.92 24.06 13.20
C TYR A 456 6.59 25.05 12.08
N GLN A 457 7.15 26.28 12.11
CA GLN A 457 7.03 27.20 10.97
C GLN A 457 7.77 26.69 9.73
N VAL A 458 8.95 26.08 9.93
CA VAL A 458 9.71 25.46 8.84
C VAL A 458 8.93 24.28 8.23
N HIS A 459 8.37 23.42 9.08
CA HIS A 459 7.46 22.33 8.67
C HIS A 459 6.30 22.84 7.83
N GLN A 460 5.53 23.82 8.35
CA GLN A 460 4.37 24.35 7.63
C GLN A 460 4.77 24.96 6.29
N LYS A 461 5.86 25.72 6.22
CA LYS A 461 6.34 26.34 4.97
C LYS A 461 6.70 25.27 3.93
N ASP A 462 7.40 24.22 4.34
CA ASP A 462 7.77 23.11 3.47
C ASP A 462 6.53 22.34 2.97
N TYR A 463 5.67 21.94 3.90
CA TYR A 463 4.46 21.18 3.61
C TYR A 463 3.48 21.95 2.72
N GLN A 464 3.18 23.21 3.06
CA GLN A 464 2.21 24.03 2.32
C GLN A 464 2.69 24.42 0.93
N ARG A 465 4.01 24.49 0.69
CA ARG A 465 4.59 24.66 -0.66
C ARG A 465 4.14 23.56 -1.62
N LEU A 466 3.91 22.35 -1.12
CA LEU A 466 3.40 21.21 -1.88
C LEU A 466 1.87 21.17 -1.85
N TYR A 467 1.28 21.23 -0.65
CA TYR A 467 -0.15 21.04 -0.46
C TYR A 467 -1.00 22.12 -1.16
N HIS A 468 -0.62 23.40 -1.09
CA HIS A 468 -1.42 24.51 -1.65
C HIS A 468 -1.39 24.64 -3.18
N ARG A 469 -0.63 23.78 -3.88
CA ARG A 469 -0.61 23.77 -5.36
C ARG A 469 -1.91 23.32 -5.99
N PHE A 470 -2.76 22.60 -5.26
CA PHE A 470 -4.02 22.07 -5.74
C PHE A 470 -5.14 22.31 -4.74
N SER A 471 -6.31 22.68 -5.26
CA SER A 471 -7.54 22.83 -4.48
C SER A 471 -8.73 22.33 -5.28
N ILE A 472 -9.68 21.70 -4.60
CA ILE A 472 -10.90 21.17 -5.20
C ILE A 472 -12.07 21.49 -4.29
N ASP A 473 -13.21 21.79 -4.90
CA ASP A 473 -14.49 22.00 -4.23
C ASP A 473 -15.59 21.52 -5.18
N LEU A 474 -16.32 20.47 -4.79
CA LEU A 474 -17.34 19.81 -5.59
C LEU A 474 -18.77 20.24 -5.22
N GLY A 475 -18.93 21.50 -4.77
CA GLY A 475 -20.24 22.13 -4.61
C GLY A 475 -21.05 21.67 -3.39
N ALA A 476 -20.49 20.78 -2.56
CA ALA A 476 -21.08 20.40 -1.28
C ALA A 476 -20.87 21.54 -0.27
N GLY A 477 -21.96 22.16 0.20
CA GLY A 477 -21.87 23.13 1.30
C GLY A 477 -21.26 22.51 2.57
N ASN A 478 -20.68 23.35 3.44
CA ASN A 478 -19.90 22.93 4.61
C ASN A 478 -20.70 22.17 5.71
N GLN A 479 -21.97 21.86 5.50
CA GLN A 479 -22.84 21.25 6.52
C GLN A 479 -22.44 19.80 6.84
N LEU A 480 -22.02 19.00 5.85
CA LEU A 480 -21.60 17.62 6.09
C LEU A 480 -20.23 17.54 6.76
N ASP A 481 -19.42 18.59 6.68
CA ASP A 481 -18.10 18.65 7.34
C ASP A 481 -18.20 18.71 8.87
N THR A 482 -19.38 18.98 9.44
CA THR A 482 -19.64 18.89 10.89
C THR A 482 -19.96 17.47 11.35
N ILE A 483 -19.97 16.49 10.45
CA ILE A 483 -20.12 15.07 10.78
C ILE A 483 -18.72 14.43 10.84
N PRO A 484 -18.40 13.63 11.88
CA PRO A 484 -17.18 12.84 11.93
C PRO A 484 -16.96 11.97 10.68
N THR A 485 -15.72 11.79 10.28
CA THR A 485 -15.37 11.17 8.99
C THR A 485 -15.85 9.72 8.86
N ASP A 486 -15.76 8.93 9.93
CA ASP A 486 -16.31 7.57 10.02
C ASP A 486 -17.82 7.54 9.74
N ARG A 487 -18.58 8.48 10.33
CA ARG A 487 -20.02 8.58 10.13
C ARG A 487 -20.37 9.10 8.74
N ARG A 488 -19.55 9.99 8.16
CA ARG A 488 -19.69 10.40 6.74
C ARG A 488 -19.49 9.22 5.80
N LEU A 489 -18.46 8.42 6.04
CA LEU A 489 -18.16 7.24 5.24
C LEU A 489 -19.31 6.23 5.26
N GLN A 490 -19.90 5.98 6.43
CA GLN A 490 -21.10 5.15 6.54
C GLN A 490 -22.27 5.70 5.71
N ARG A 491 -22.50 7.01 5.72
CA ARG A 491 -23.58 7.67 4.95
C ARG A 491 -23.37 7.63 3.44
N ALA A 492 -22.12 7.67 2.97
CA ALA A 492 -21.74 7.73 1.56
C ALA A 492 -22.24 6.52 0.74
N THR A 493 -22.59 5.42 1.40
CA THR A 493 -23.17 4.23 0.77
C THR A 493 -24.58 4.48 0.20
N GLY A 494 -25.36 5.36 0.83
CA GLY A 494 -26.76 5.62 0.46
C GLY A 494 -27.04 7.05 -0.02
N HIS A 495 -26.07 7.96 0.08
CA HIS A 495 -26.24 9.37 -0.24
C HIS A 495 -25.00 9.92 -0.95
N ALA A 496 -25.20 10.87 -1.86
CA ALA A 496 -24.09 11.60 -2.46
C ALA A 496 -23.40 12.48 -1.41
N ASP A 497 -22.07 12.42 -1.36
CA ASP A 497 -21.24 13.34 -0.58
C ASP A 497 -20.03 13.79 -1.42
N PRO A 498 -20.21 14.74 -2.35
CA PRO A 498 -19.12 15.27 -3.17
C PRO A 498 -18.00 15.91 -2.33
N GLY A 499 -18.31 16.41 -1.15
CA GLY A 499 -17.31 16.94 -0.21
C GLY A 499 -16.39 15.83 0.33
N LEU A 500 -16.90 14.62 0.55
CA LEU A 500 -16.09 13.46 0.93
C LEU A 500 -15.19 13.01 -0.23
N VAL A 501 -15.67 13.08 -1.47
CA VAL A 501 -14.84 12.79 -2.66
C VAL A 501 -13.69 13.79 -2.78
N ALA A 502 -13.97 15.09 -2.59
CA ALA A 502 -12.95 16.13 -2.58
C ALA A 502 -11.93 15.92 -1.43
N LEU A 503 -12.40 15.58 -0.23
CA LEU A 503 -11.55 15.22 0.91
C LEU A 503 -10.67 14.01 0.59
N TYR A 504 -11.20 12.97 -0.05
CA TYR A 504 -10.45 11.77 -0.43
C TYR A 504 -9.31 12.08 -1.40
N MET A 505 -9.54 12.95 -2.39
CA MET A 505 -8.47 13.40 -3.30
C MET A 505 -7.38 14.18 -2.56
N GLN A 506 -7.76 15.07 -1.65
CA GLN A 506 -6.79 15.81 -0.83
C GLN A 506 -6.05 14.90 0.15
N PHE A 507 -6.71 13.85 0.65
CA PHE A 507 -6.11 12.85 1.51
C PHE A 507 -5.06 12.03 0.75
N ALA A 508 -5.33 11.61 -0.49
CA ALA A 508 -4.32 10.96 -1.34
C ALA A 508 -3.09 11.85 -1.56
N ARG A 509 -3.28 13.15 -1.87
CA ARG A 509 -2.16 14.10 -1.98
C ARG A 509 -1.39 14.23 -0.67
N TYR A 510 -2.09 14.31 0.46
CA TYR A 510 -1.49 14.34 1.79
C TYR A 510 -0.62 13.10 2.03
N LEU A 511 -1.12 11.90 1.75
CA LEU A 511 -0.39 10.65 1.94
C LEU A 511 0.90 10.62 1.12
N GLN A 512 0.85 11.11 -0.13
CA GLN A 512 2.04 11.18 -0.97
C GLN A 512 3.09 12.16 -0.42
N ILE A 513 2.68 13.36 0.01
CA ILE A 513 3.58 14.32 0.67
C ILE A 513 4.18 13.71 1.95
N ALA A 514 3.39 12.95 2.70
CA ALA A 514 3.83 12.34 3.96
C ALA A 514 4.72 11.11 3.78
N ALA A 515 4.70 10.44 2.63
CA ALA A 515 5.38 9.14 2.44
C ALA A 515 6.36 9.06 1.26
N SER A 516 6.44 10.05 0.36
CA SER A 516 7.39 10.04 -0.76
C SER A 516 8.00 11.41 -0.98
N ARG A 517 9.06 11.73 -0.24
CA ARG A 517 9.80 12.99 -0.40
C ARG A 517 11.00 12.78 -1.30
N GLU A 518 11.51 13.85 -1.89
CA GLU A 518 12.56 13.82 -2.93
C GLU A 518 13.80 12.97 -2.57
N ASP A 519 14.11 12.87 -1.28
CA ASP A 519 15.26 12.17 -0.71
C ASP A 519 14.92 10.85 0.03
N SER A 520 13.67 10.38 -0.05
CA SER A 520 13.19 9.16 0.60
C SER A 520 13.27 7.92 -0.31
N GLN A 521 12.83 6.75 0.17
CA GLN A 521 12.42 5.60 -0.63
C GLN A 521 11.02 5.83 -1.25
N PRO A 522 10.66 5.09 -2.31
CA PRO A 522 9.31 5.14 -2.83
C PRO A 522 8.30 4.51 -1.86
N MET A 523 7.02 4.84 -2.04
CA MET A 523 5.94 4.26 -1.24
C MET A 523 5.77 2.79 -1.54
N ASN A 524 5.83 1.96 -0.49
CA ASN A 524 5.52 0.54 -0.58
C ASN A 524 3.99 0.31 -0.52
N LEU A 525 3.55 -0.96 -0.44
CA LEU A 525 2.12 -1.33 -0.35
C LEU A 525 1.32 -0.64 0.77
N GLN A 526 1.99 -0.10 1.80
CA GLN A 526 1.39 0.60 2.93
C GLN A 526 1.95 2.03 3.10
N GLY A 527 2.59 2.57 2.06
CA GLY A 527 3.30 3.84 2.10
C GLY A 527 4.56 3.72 2.95
N ILE A 528 4.47 4.18 4.20
CA ILE A 528 5.50 4.04 5.25
C ILE A 528 4.88 3.65 6.61
N TRP A 529 3.61 3.24 6.66
CA TRP A 529 2.89 2.95 7.90
C TRP A 529 2.56 1.46 8.00
N ASN A 530 3.26 0.77 8.89
CA ASN A 530 3.06 -0.66 9.11
C ASN A 530 3.23 -0.98 10.61
N PRO A 531 2.22 -1.57 11.27
CA PRO A 531 2.35 -1.98 12.65
C PRO A 531 2.90 -3.40 12.79
N PHE A 532 3.00 -4.20 11.72
CA PHE A 532 3.19 -5.65 11.79
C PHE A 532 4.62 -6.12 11.48
N LEU A 533 5.16 -7.04 12.28
CA LEU A 533 6.40 -7.75 11.91
C LEU A 533 6.21 -8.70 10.71
N GLU A 534 5.00 -9.21 10.52
CA GLU A 534 4.61 -10.04 9.36
C GLU A 534 3.48 -9.36 8.56
N PRO A 535 3.77 -8.24 7.88
CA PRO A 535 2.74 -7.51 7.14
C PRO A 535 2.28 -8.30 5.92
N SER A 536 1.02 -8.10 5.52
CA SER A 536 0.47 -8.74 4.33
C SER A 536 1.29 -8.42 3.09
N TRP A 537 1.65 -9.48 2.34
CA TRP A 537 2.57 -9.43 1.19
C TRP A 537 3.94 -8.80 1.50
N GLY A 538 4.36 -8.81 2.77
CA GLY A 538 5.60 -8.20 3.24
C GLY A 538 5.62 -6.67 3.18
N SER A 539 4.48 -6.03 2.87
CA SER A 539 4.41 -4.59 2.57
C SER A 539 5.51 -4.13 1.60
N LYS A 540 5.72 -4.92 0.53
CA LYS A 540 6.82 -4.78 -0.44
C LYS A 540 6.48 -3.78 -1.54
N TYR A 541 7.22 -3.86 -2.65
CA TYR A 541 6.91 -3.17 -3.89
C TYR A 541 6.38 -4.20 -4.91
N THR A 542 5.06 -4.31 -5.02
CA THR A 542 4.43 -5.15 -6.04
C THR A 542 4.24 -4.34 -7.32
N THR A 543 4.83 -4.79 -8.42
CA THR A 543 5.04 -4.00 -9.65
C THR A 543 4.23 -4.54 -10.84
N ASN A 544 3.14 -5.25 -10.55
CA ASN A 544 2.16 -5.69 -11.55
C ASN A 544 0.83 -4.94 -11.44
N ILE A 545 0.79 -3.84 -10.66
CA ILE A 545 -0.28 -2.84 -10.55
C ILE A 545 -0.01 -1.85 -9.40
N ASN A 546 0.42 -2.34 -8.23
CA ASN A 546 0.31 -1.59 -6.98
C ASN A 546 1.30 -0.42 -6.88
N LEU A 547 2.59 -0.67 -7.13
CA LEU A 547 3.61 0.39 -7.12
C LEU A 547 3.32 1.44 -8.19
N GLU A 548 2.84 1.02 -9.36
CA GLU A 548 2.45 1.93 -10.42
C GLU A 548 1.28 2.80 -9.98
N MET A 549 0.25 2.19 -9.38
CA MET A 549 -0.95 2.85 -8.86
C MET A 549 -0.63 3.89 -7.81
N ASN A 550 0.36 3.63 -6.94
CA ASN A 550 0.84 4.59 -5.94
C ASN A 550 1.24 5.94 -6.54
N TYR A 551 1.66 5.95 -7.82
CA TYR A 551 2.19 7.15 -8.48
C TYR A 551 1.33 7.68 -9.63
N TRP A 552 0.22 7.03 -10.00
CA TRP A 552 -0.68 7.53 -11.05
C TRP A 552 -1.13 8.98 -10.86
N PRO A 553 -1.57 9.44 -9.66
CA PRO A 553 -2.07 10.80 -9.52
C PRO A 553 -0.95 11.86 -9.43
N THR A 554 0.32 11.46 -9.25
CA THR A 554 1.41 12.37 -8.82
C THR A 554 1.59 13.57 -9.73
N GLU A 555 1.66 13.33 -11.05
CA GLU A 555 1.79 14.41 -12.02
C GLU A 555 0.52 15.25 -12.06
N ALA A 556 -0.62 14.61 -12.30
CA ALA A 556 -1.90 15.29 -12.52
C ALA A 556 -2.34 16.12 -11.30
N LEU A 557 -1.99 15.70 -10.08
CA LEU A 557 -2.27 16.39 -8.82
C LEU A 557 -1.11 17.28 -8.32
N ASN A 558 -0.19 17.64 -9.21
CA ASN A 558 0.81 18.70 -9.05
C ASN A 558 1.84 18.45 -7.93
N LEU A 559 2.36 17.23 -7.89
CA LEU A 559 3.36 16.75 -6.92
C LEU A 559 4.55 16.09 -7.64
N SER A 560 4.92 16.56 -8.84
CA SER A 560 5.94 15.92 -9.71
C SER A 560 7.26 15.58 -9.01
N GLU A 561 7.75 16.42 -8.09
CA GLU A 561 8.99 16.16 -7.34
C GLU A 561 8.93 14.90 -6.45
N LEU A 562 7.74 14.46 -6.06
CA LEU A 562 7.54 13.31 -5.17
C LEU A 562 7.68 11.96 -5.88
N GLN A 563 7.89 11.95 -7.20
CA GLN A 563 8.27 10.73 -7.94
C GLN A 563 9.77 10.45 -7.92
N GLN A 564 10.62 11.38 -7.45
CA GLN A 564 12.07 11.21 -7.46
C GLN A 564 12.54 9.88 -6.82
N PRO A 565 11.98 9.41 -5.69
CA PRO A 565 12.32 8.10 -5.13
C PRO A 565 12.03 6.92 -6.06
N LEU A 566 10.93 6.97 -6.81
CA LEU A 566 10.58 5.95 -7.79
C LEU A 566 11.62 5.93 -8.92
N PHE A 567 12.01 7.09 -9.43
CA PHE A 567 13.01 7.18 -10.50
C PHE A 567 14.38 6.65 -10.06
N GLN A 568 14.78 6.92 -8.82
CA GLN A 568 16.00 6.38 -8.25
C GLN A 568 15.92 4.85 -8.09
N MET A 569 14.78 4.33 -7.61
CA MET A 569 14.54 2.89 -7.55
C MET A 569 14.64 2.25 -8.94
N ILE A 570 14.02 2.83 -9.97
CA ILE A 570 14.07 2.29 -11.35
C ILE A 570 15.53 2.25 -11.85
N GLN A 571 16.34 3.25 -11.54
CA GLN A 571 17.76 3.25 -11.88
C GLN A 571 18.53 2.12 -11.16
N ASP A 572 18.21 1.83 -9.90
CA ASP A 572 18.80 0.69 -9.18
C ASP A 572 18.34 -0.66 -9.77
N LEU A 573 17.04 -0.77 -10.07
CA LEU A 573 16.42 -1.97 -10.66
C LEU A 573 16.94 -2.24 -12.06
N ARG A 574 17.29 -1.22 -12.84
CA ARG A 574 18.02 -1.41 -14.10
C ARG A 574 19.34 -2.14 -13.89
N LEU A 575 20.10 -1.76 -12.86
CA LEU A 575 21.40 -2.39 -12.59
C LEU A 575 21.23 -3.82 -12.06
N ALA A 576 20.30 -4.04 -11.13
CA ALA A 576 20.03 -5.38 -10.59
C ALA A 576 19.41 -6.31 -11.66
N GLY A 577 18.41 -5.81 -12.38
CA GLY A 577 17.67 -6.52 -13.41
C GLY A 577 18.48 -6.81 -14.68
N GLY A 578 19.58 -6.09 -14.91
CA GLY A 578 20.54 -6.45 -15.96
C GLY A 578 21.21 -7.80 -15.70
N GLN A 579 21.48 -8.13 -14.42
CA GLN A 579 21.96 -9.46 -14.06
C GLN A 579 20.87 -10.51 -14.26
N THR A 580 19.61 -10.21 -13.92
CA THR A 580 18.48 -11.11 -14.13
C THR A 580 18.24 -11.38 -15.62
N ALA A 581 18.28 -10.36 -16.48
CA ALA A 581 18.15 -10.50 -17.92
C ALA A 581 19.18 -11.50 -18.50
N LYS A 582 20.42 -11.41 -18.02
CA LYS A 582 21.49 -12.34 -18.39
C LYS A 582 21.26 -13.76 -17.87
N GLU A 583 20.99 -13.92 -16.58
CA GLU A 583 20.91 -15.24 -15.93
C GLU A 583 19.69 -16.06 -16.37
N TYR A 584 18.55 -15.40 -16.59
CA TYR A 584 17.27 -16.06 -16.89
C TYR A 584 16.95 -16.08 -18.37
N TYR A 585 17.35 -15.06 -19.12
CA TYR A 585 16.90 -14.89 -20.51
C TYR A 585 18.04 -14.89 -21.52
N ALA A 586 19.30 -14.93 -21.07
CA ALA A 586 20.47 -14.73 -21.93
C ALA A 586 20.35 -13.49 -22.83
N ALA A 587 19.64 -12.47 -22.34
CA ALA A 587 19.24 -11.27 -23.07
C ALA A 587 20.08 -10.06 -22.64
N ARG A 588 20.18 -9.07 -23.52
CA ARG A 588 20.65 -7.73 -23.16
C ARG A 588 19.58 -6.99 -22.35
N GLY A 589 19.91 -5.79 -21.89
CA GLY A 589 18.95 -4.92 -21.23
C GLY A 589 18.76 -5.27 -19.75
N TRP A 590 17.56 -5.01 -19.24
CA TRP A 590 17.18 -5.33 -17.86
C TRP A 590 15.72 -5.77 -17.77
N VAL A 591 15.42 -6.57 -16.75
CA VAL A 591 14.07 -7.10 -16.50
C VAL A 591 13.74 -7.01 -15.01
N LEU A 592 12.47 -6.78 -14.72
CA LEU A 592 11.89 -6.84 -13.39
C LEU A 592 10.58 -7.61 -13.48
N HIS A 593 10.38 -8.54 -12.54
CA HIS A 593 9.16 -9.33 -12.45
C HIS A 593 8.10 -8.66 -11.55
N HIS A 594 7.07 -9.37 -11.10
CA HIS A 594 5.92 -8.77 -10.40
C HIS A 594 6.19 -8.19 -8.99
N ASN A 595 7.39 -8.36 -8.41
CA ASN A 595 7.71 -7.88 -7.06
C ASN A 595 9.18 -7.48 -6.92
N THR A 596 9.45 -6.48 -6.07
CA THR A 596 10.78 -6.11 -5.57
C THR A 596 10.72 -5.66 -4.11
N ASP A 597 11.88 -5.41 -3.50
CA ASP A 597 12.04 -5.00 -2.11
C ASP A 597 13.13 -3.91 -1.97
N ILE A 598 13.47 -3.54 -0.72
CA ILE A 598 14.51 -2.55 -0.45
C ILE A 598 15.89 -2.96 -1.00
N TRP A 599 16.14 -4.27 -1.17
CA TRP A 599 17.37 -4.85 -1.69
C TRP A 599 17.36 -5.04 -3.21
N ARG A 600 16.30 -4.58 -3.89
CA ARG A 600 16.16 -4.56 -5.36
C ARG A 600 16.19 -5.94 -6.00
N GLY A 601 15.57 -6.92 -5.35
CA GLY A 601 15.37 -8.25 -5.94
C GLY A 601 14.52 -8.17 -7.22
N THR A 602 15.03 -8.71 -8.33
CA THR A 602 14.43 -8.60 -9.68
C THR A 602 14.07 -9.94 -10.31
N ALA A 603 14.52 -11.06 -9.74
CA ALA A 603 14.17 -12.42 -10.17
C ALA A 603 12.69 -12.76 -9.84
N PRO A 604 12.05 -13.71 -10.56
CA PRO A 604 10.68 -14.11 -10.27
C PRO A 604 10.56 -14.82 -8.91
N ILE A 605 9.48 -14.57 -8.16
CA ILE A 605 9.28 -15.10 -6.80
C ILE A 605 7.89 -15.75 -6.63
N ASN A 606 7.61 -16.28 -5.44
CA ASN A 606 6.35 -16.91 -5.04
C ASN A 606 6.08 -18.25 -5.74
N ASN A 607 5.61 -18.23 -6.99
CA ASN A 607 5.28 -19.43 -7.75
C ASN A 607 5.45 -19.19 -9.25
N SER A 608 5.72 -20.23 -10.04
CA SER A 608 5.96 -20.10 -11.47
C SER A 608 4.71 -19.67 -12.25
N ASN A 609 3.51 -19.99 -11.77
CA ASN A 609 2.25 -19.69 -12.47
C ASN A 609 1.82 -18.20 -12.46
N HIS A 610 2.39 -17.37 -11.59
CA HIS A 610 2.14 -15.91 -11.55
C HIS A 610 3.41 -15.08 -11.35
N GLY A 611 4.45 -15.67 -10.76
CA GLY A 611 5.70 -14.98 -10.44
C GLY A 611 6.56 -14.64 -11.65
N ILE A 612 6.45 -15.42 -12.72
CA ILE A 612 7.14 -15.21 -14.00
C ILE A 612 6.28 -14.29 -14.86
N TRP A 613 6.42 -12.99 -14.61
CA TRP A 613 5.79 -11.91 -15.36
C TRP A 613 6.84 -10.83 -15.65
N PRO A 614 7.48 -10.81 -16.83
CA PRO A 614 8.71 -10.04 -17.06
C PRO A 614 8.49 -8.58 -17.47
N THR A 615 7.26 -8.07 -17.42
CA THR A 615 6.88 -6.74 -17.94
C THR A 615 6.81 -5.63 -16.88
N GLY A 616 7.15 -5.91 -15.62
CA GLY A 616 7.16 -4.91 -14.54
C GLY A 616 8.11 -3.74 -14.80
N GLY A 617 9.33 -4.04 -15.24
CA GLY A 617 10.30 -2.99 -15.59
C GLY A 617 9.83 -2.08 -16.74
N ALA A 618 9.14 -2.66 -17.73
CA ALA A 618 8.59 -1.91 -18.86
C ALA A 618 7.40 -1.02 -18.45
N TRP A 619 6.56 -1.48 -17.53
CA TRP A 619 5.51 -0.63 -16.98
C TRP A 619 6.10 0.52 -16.17
N LEU A 620 7.10 0.29 -15.32
CA LEU A 620 7.77 1.36 -14.58
C LEU A 620 8.44 2.40 -15.50
N VAL A 621 8.94 2.01 -16.68
CA VAL A 621 9.44 2.96 -17.68
C VAL A 621 8.36 3.96 -18.14
N ARG A 622 7.07 3.58 -18.14
CA ARG A 622 5.97 4.51 -18.45
C ARG A 622 5.98 5.70 -17.49
N HIS A 623 6.33 5.55 -16.21
CA HIS A 623 6.40 6.68 -15.28
C HIS A 623 7.47 7.72 -15.65
N LEU A 624 8.63 7.28 -16.16
CA LEU A 624 9.66 8.19 -16.69
C LEU A 624 9.13 8.97 -17.90
N TRP A 625 8.40 8.28 -18.78
CA TRP A 625 7.79 8.90 -19.94
C TRP A 625 6.70 9.90 -19.57
N GLU A 626 5.81 9.53 -18.65
CA GLU A 626 4.75 10.39 -18.13
C GLU A 626 5.36 11.65 -17.49
N HIS A 627 6.40 11.51 -16.67
CA HIS A 627 7.09 12.67 -16.10
C HIS A 627 7.56 13.65 -17.18
N TYR A 628 8.21 13.14 -18.24
CA TYR A 628 8.55 13.97 -19.40
C TYR A 628 7.31 14.60 -20.05
N GLN A 629 6.23 13.85 -20.28
CA GLN A 629 5.02 14.39 -20.90
C GLN A 629 4.40 15.54 -20.08
N TYR A 630 4.42 15.46 -18.75
CA TYR A 630 3.87 16.49 -17.86
C TYR A 630 4.81 17.66 -17.59
N THR A 631 6.11 17.54 -17.85
CA THR A 631 7.13 18.59 -17.57
C THR A 631 7.75 19.20 -18.82
N GLN A 632 7.77 18.44 -19.92
CA GLN A 632 8.55 18.70 -21.13
C GLN A 632 10.05 18.88 -20.86
N ASP A 633 10.57 18.27 -19.79
CA ASP A 633 11.98 18.37 -19.42
C ASP A 633 12.84 17.39 -20.24
N LEU A 634 13.50 17.91 -21.28
CA LEU A 634 14.43 17.13 -22.11
C LEU A 634 15.72 16.75 -21.37
N HIS A 635 16.13 17.48 -20.33
CA HIS A 635 17.29 17.12 -19.53
C HIS A 635 16.99 15.87 -18.70
N PHE A 636 15.82 15.82 -18.06
CA PHE A 636 15.31 14.63 -17.41
C PHE A 636 15.25 13.44 -18.37
N LEU A 637 14.62 13.64 -19.55
CA LEU A 637 14.51 12.57 -20.54
C LEU A 637 15.88 12.06 -20.99
N GLN A 638 16.85 12.97 -21.19
CA GLN A 638 18.22 12.62 -21.54
C GLN A 638 18.92 11.81 -20.43
N GLN A 639 18.71 12.17 -19.16
CA GLN A 639 19.28 11.47 -18.01
C GLN A 639 18.76 10.04 -17.91
N TYR A 640 17.45 9.82 -18.10
CA TYR A 640 16.82 8.52 -17.92
C TYR A 640 16.67 7.68 -19.20
N TYR A 641 16.99 8.24 -20.38
CA TYR A 641 16.99 7.53 -21.66
C TYR A 641 17.72 6.17 -21.66
N PRO A 642 18.87 5.98 -20.97
CA PRO A 642 19.50 4.66 -20.89
C PRO A 642 18.61 3.57 -20.29
N ILE A 643 17.70 3.93 -19.37
CA ILE A 643 16.74 2.98 -18.77
C ILE A 643 15.74 2.50 -19.83
N ILE A 644 15.18 3.45 -20.60
CA ILE A 644 14.22 3.19 -21.68
C ILE A 644 14.85 2.29 -22.74
N LYS A 645 16.07 2.64 -23.17
CA LYS A 645 16.83 1.87 -24.15
C LYS A 645 17.11 0.45 -23.67
N ASP A 646 17.59 0.28 -22.44
CA ASP A 646 17.96 -1.04 -21.95
C ASP A 646 16.73 -1.93 -21.74
N ALA A 647 15.58 -1.40 -21.28
CA ALA A 647 14.33 -2.15 -21.24
C ALA A 647 13.90 -2.59 -22.66
N THR A 648 14.06 -1.71 -23.65
CA THR A 648 13.74 -2.00 -25.05
C THR A 648 14.62 -3.11 -25.61
N LEU A 649 15.92 -3.11 -25.29
CA LEU A 649 16.85 -4.16 -25.70
C LEU A 649 16.48 -5.53 -25.11
N PHE A 650 16.01 -5.57 -23.86
CA PHE A 650 15.52 -6.81 -23.26
C PHE A 650 14.36 -7.40 -24.07
N PHE A 651 13.34 -6.60 -24.38
CA PHE A 651 12.19 -7.10 -25.14
C PHE A 651 12.50 -7.43 -26.60
N LYS A 652 13.46 -6.74 -27.21
CA LYS A 652 13.97 -7.11 -28.54
C LYS A 652 14.57 -8.52 -28.56
N ASP A 653 15.25 -8.92 -27.49
CA ASP A 653 15.88 -10.24 -27.35
C ASP A 653 14.93 -11.30 -26.77
N PHE A 654 13.92 -10.88 -26.01
CA PHE A 654 12.99 -11.78 -25.31
C PHE A 654 11.84 -12.28 -26.20
N LEU A 655 11.29 -11.43 -27.06
CA LEU A 655 10.18 -11.77 -27.96
C LEU A 655 10.57 -12.91 -28.92
N VAL A 656 9.65 -13.84 -29.14
CA VAL A 656 9.80 -14.96 -30.08
C VAL A 656 8.69 -14.94 -31.13
N LYS A 657 8.97 -15.43 -32.33
CA LYS A 657 7.96 -15.65 -33.36
C LYS A 657 7.06 -16.80 -32.95
N ASP A 658 5.75 -16.57 -32.94
CA ASP A 658 4.75 -17.62 -32.85
C ASP A 658 4.61 -18.30 -34.21
N GLU A 659 4.82 -19.61 -34.29
CA GLU A 659 4.80 -20.36 -35.56
C GLU A 659 3.40 -20.44 -36.19
N THR A 660 2.34 -20.33 -35.38
CA THR A 660 0.95 -20.44 -35.84
C THR A 660 0.47 -19.13 -36.50
N THR A 661 0.74 -18.01 -35.85
CA THR A 661 0.24 -16.68 -36.26
C THR A 661 1.27 -15.86 -37.02
N GLY A 662 2.56 -16.16 -36.86
CA GLY A 662 3.67 -15.36 -37.40
C GLY A 662 3.95 -14.07 -36.62
N TRP A 663 3.24 -13.79 -35.54
CA TRP A 663 3.45 -12.61 -34.69
C TRP A 663 4.63 -12.77 -33.73
N TRP A 664 5.19 -11.64 -33.28
CA TRP A 664 6.08 -11.61 -32.12
C TRP A 664 5.26 -11.69 -30.84
N VAL A 665 5.62 -12.61 -29.95
CA VAL A 665 4.93 -12.83 -28.67
C VAL A 665 5.90 -12.96 -27.50
N SER A 666 5.46 -12.55 -26.31
CA SER A 666 6.16 -12.80 -25.05
C SER A 666 6.02 -14.26 -24.62
N SER A 667 7.11 -14.89 -24.20
CA SER A 667 7.05 -16.24 -23.64
C SER A 667 8.32 -16.59 -22.85
N PRO A 668 8.20 -17.18 -21.64
CA PRO A 668 6.98 -17.41 -20.88
C PRO A 668 6.53 -16.17 -20.09
N SER A 669 5.25 -16.07 -19.76
CA SER A 669 4.69 -14.99 -18.93
C SER A 669 3.37 -15.41 -18.28
N ASN A 670 2.61 -14.50 -17.69
CA ASN A 670 1.21 -14.71 -17.29
C ASN A 670 0.37 -13.44 -17.48
N SER A 671 -0.95 -13.56 -17.40
CA SER A 671 -1.84 -12.41 -17.17
C SER A 671 -2.00 -12.28 -15.66
N PRO A 672 -1.39 -11.31 -14.96
CA PRO A 672 -1.42 -11.25 -13.50
C PRO A 672 -2.85 -11.29 -12.98
N GLU A 673 -3.27 -12.19 -12.08
CA GLU A 673 -2.64 -13.45 -11.64
C GLU A 673 -3.56 -14.64 -12.01
N ASN A 674 -4.01 -14.64 -13.25
CA ASN A 674 -5.05 -15.51 -13.82
C ASN A 674 -4.50 -16.38 -14.96
N GLY A 675 -5.00 -17.62 -15.08
CA GLY A 675 -4.70 -18.53 -16.19
C GLY A 675 -3.34 -19.23 -16.17
N GLY A 676 -2.45 -18.93 -15.22
CA GLY A 676 -1.17 -19.62 -15.04
C GLY A 676 -0.05 -19.17 -15.99
N LEU A 677 0.99 -19.98 -16.12
CA LEU A 677 2.13 -19.68 -17.02
C LEU A 677 1.71 -19.89 -18.47
N VAL A 678 1.76 -18.84 -19.29
CA VAL A 678 1.25 -18.83 -20.67
C VAL A 678 2.22 -18.19 -21.65
N LYS A 679 1.90 -18.34 -22.93
CA LYS A 679 2.52 -17.64 -24.06
C LYS A 679 1.61 -16.50 -24.52
N GLY A 680 2.18 -15.31 -24.66
CA GLY A 680 1.54 -14.14 -25.26
C GLY A 680 0.25 -13.65 -24.59
N PRO A 681 0.22 -13.39 -23.27
CA PRO A 681 -0.91 -12.70 -22.66
C PRO A 681 -1.04 -11.26 -23.20
N THR A 682 -2.27 -10.78 -23.40
CA THR A 682 -2.55 -9.47 -24.03
C THR A 682 -1.87 -8.30 -23.32
N MET A 683 -1.82 -8.34 -21.97
CA MET A 683 -1.20 -7.28 -21.16
C MET A 683 0.26 -7.06 -21.54
N ASP A 684 1.03 -8.14 -21.75
CA ASP A 684 2.45 -8.01 -22.11
C ASP A 684 2.61 -7.27 -23.42
N HIS A 685 1.83 -7.65 -24.43
CA HIS A 685 1.96 -7.05 -25.76
C HIS A 685 1.59 -5.58 -25.75
N GLN A 686 0.58 -5.18 -24.97
CA GLN A 686 0.23 -3.76 -24.79
C GLN A 686 1.37 -2.97 -24.14
N ILE A 687 1.95 -3.49 -23.05
CA ILE A 687 3.07 -2.85 -22.35
C ILE A 687 4.30 -2.75 -23.26
N ILE A 688 4.64 -3.81 -23.98
CA ILE A 688 5.81 -3.85 -24.86
C ILE A 688 5.63 -2.90 -26.06
N ARG A 689 4.44 -2.85 -26.67
CA ARG A 689 4.15 -1.86 -27.73
C ARG A 689 4.23 -0.43 -27.21
N SER A 690 3.81 -0.18 -25.97
CA SER A 690 3.98 1.13 -25.33
C SER A 690 5.46 1.45 -25.09
N LEU A 691 6.25 0.52 -24.55
CA LEU A 691 7.69 0.69 -24.36
C LEU A 691 8.41 1.03 -25.67
N PHE A 692 8.10 0.30 -26.74
CA PHE A 692 8.72 0.54 -28.06
C PHE A 692 8.33 1.90 -28.62
N ALA A 693 7.08 2.35 -28.41
CA ALA A 693 6.65 3.70 -28.79
C ALA A 693 7.36 4.79 -27.96
N ILE A 694 7.53 4.58 -26.65
CA ILE A 694 8.26 5.49 -25.76
C ILE A 694 9.72 5.59 -26.21
N PHE A 695 10.36 4.46 -26.53
CA PHE A 695 11.73 4.45 -27.04
C PHE A 695 11.85 5.21 -28.36
N ASP A 696 10.95 4.99 -29.32
CA ASP A 696 10.92 5.71 -30.58
C ASP A 696 10.80 7.23 -30.40
N GLN A 697 9.85 7.67 -29.58
CA GLN A 697 9.62 9.09 -29.32
C GLN A 697 10.80 9.72 -28.59
N SER A 698 11.33 9.06 -27.56
CA SER A 698 12.49 9.53 -26.80
C SER A 698 13.75 9.61 -27.67
N SER A 699 13.97 8.59 -28.51
CA SER A 699 15.06 8.53 -29.49
C SER A 699 15.00 9.68 -30.49
N LYS A 700 13.81 10.01 -31.02
CA LYS A 700 13.59 11.14 -31.92
C LYS A 700 13.86 12.49 -31.23
N LEU A 701 13.29 12.69 -30.05
CA LEU A 701 13.47 13.92 -29.26
C LEU A 701 14.95 14.18 -28.92
N LEU A 702 15.70 13.12 -28.65
CA LEU A 702 17.12 13.21 -28.30
C LEU A 702 18.07 13.02 -29.49
N SER A 703 17.55 12.74 -30.69
CA SER A 703 18.33 12.42 -31.90
C SER A 703 19.35 11.28 -31.69
N LYS A 704 18.95 10.17 -31.08
CA LYS A 704 19.81 9.01 -30.75
C LYS A 704 19.33 7.70 -31.37
N ASP A 705 20.23 6.73 -31.56
CA ASP A 705 19.91 5.30 -31.84
C ASP A 705 18.99 5.02 -33.04
N VAL A 706 19.11 5.80 -34.13
CA VAL A 706 18.27 5.70 -35.35
C VAL A 706 18.11 4.25 -35.86
N GLN A 707 19.21 3.52 -36.06
CA GLN A 707 19.14 2.14 -36.58
C GLN A 707 18.42 1.18 -35.62
N LEU A 708 18.63 1.33 -34.32
CA LEU A 708 17.93 0.52 -33.32
C LEU A 708 16.44 0.85 -33.35
N ARG A 709 16.09 2.15 -33.35
CA ARG A 709 14.70 2.63 -33.46
C ARG A 709 14.00 2.04 -34.68
N ASP A 710 14.60 2.12 -35.86
CA ASP A 710 13.98 1.63 -37.09
C ASP A 710 13.70 0.10 -36.98
N SER A 711 14.65 -0.67 -36.45
CA SER A 711 14.43 -2.12 -36.23
C SER A 711 13.41 -2.45 -35.14
N ILE A 712 13.28 -1.61 -34.10
CA ILE A 712 12.28 -1.77 -33.05
C ILE A 712 10.89 -1.46 -33.60
N MET A 713 10.78 -0.49 -34.51
CA MET A 713 9.50 -0.13 -35.11
C MET A 713 8.98 -1.21 -36.05
N GLU A 714 9.85 -1.79 -36.88
CA GLU A 714 9.49 -2.95 -37.71
C GLU A 714 9.02 -4.15 -36.87
N MET A 715 9.66 -4.40 -35.72
CA MET A 715 9.25 -5.46 -34.80
C MET A 715 7.92 -5.14 -34.11
N ARG A 716 7.71 -3.88 -33.68
CA ARG A 716 6.50 -3.44 -32.96
C ARG A 716 5.23 -3.72 -33.76
N ASP A 717 5.26 -3.46 -35.07
CA ASP A 717 4.11 -3.63 -35.96
C ASP A 717 3.75 -5.10 -36.19
N GLN A 718 4.64 -6.02 -35.82
CA GLN A 718 4.46 -7.47 -35.91
C GLN A 718 4.20 -8.12 -34.53
N ILE A 719 4.12 -7.35 -33.44
CA ILE A 719 3.69 -7.88 -32.13
C ILE A 719 2.22 -8.25 -32.20
N ALA A 720 1.82 -9.37 -31.59
CA ALA A 720 0.43 -9.83 -31.58
C ALA A 720 -0.55 -8.71 -31.18
N PRO A 721 -1.56 -8.40 -32.01
CA PRO A 721 -2.47 -7.28 -31.77
C PRO A 721 -3.49 -7.59 -30.68
N ASN A 722 -4.18 -6.55 -30.21
CA ASN A 722 -5.40 -6.72 -29.42
C ASN A 722 -6.48 -7.42 -30.28
N GLN A 723 -7.16 -8.42 -29.70
CA GLN A 723 -8.18 -9.21 -30.39
C GLN A 723 -9.54 -9.11 -29.68
N ILE A 724 -10.62 -9.18 -30.46
CA ILE A 724 -12.00 -9.24 -29.96
C ILE A 724 -12.44 -10.71 -30.02
N GLY A 725 -12.86 -11.26 -28.89
CA GLY A 725 -13.29 -12.66 -28.77
C GLY A 725 -14.77 -12.89 -29.01
N GLN A 726 -15.17 -14.15 -28.89
CA GLN A 726 -16.49 -14.69 -29.20
C GLN A 726 -17.63 -14.10 -28.36
N HIS A 727 -17.34 -13.51 -27.21
CA HIS A 727 -18.31 -12.83 -26.35
C HIS A 727 -18.33 -11.30 -26.55
N GLY A 728 -17.66 -10.82 -27.60
CA GLY A 728 -17.45 -9.39 -27.89
C GLY A 728 -16.47 -8.71 -26.93
N GLN A 729 -15.76 -9.49 -26.11
CA GLN A 729 -14.80 -9.02 -25.11
C GLN A 729 -13.42 -8.81 -25.72
N LEU A 730 -12.61 -7.93 -25.12
CA LEU A 730 -11.18 -7.90 -25.40
C LEU A 730 -10.56 -9.20 -24.84
N GLN A 731 -9.85 -9.97 -25.67
CA GLN A 731 -9.27 -11.25 -25.24
C GLN A 731 -8.14 -11.03 -24.23
N GLU A 732 -8.16 -11.79 -23.13
CA GLU A 732 -7.07 -11.77 -22.13
C GLU A 732 -5.82 -12.55 -22.58
N TRP A 733 -6.03 -13.60 -23.38
CA TRP A 733 -4.97 -14.45 -23.93
C TRP A 733 -4.95 -14.42 -25.46
N LEU A 734 -3.87 -14.92 -26.07
CA LEU A 734 -3.73 -15.01 -27.53
C LEU A 734 -4.81 -15.87 -28.19
N THR A 735 -5.27 -16.90 -27.48
CA THR A 735 -6.39 -17.75 -27.87
C THR A 735 -7.65 -17.32 -27.11
N ASP A 736 -8.80 -17.37 -27.79
CA ASP A 736 -10.10 -16.97 -27.27
C ASP A 736 -10.63 -17.96 -26.20
N LEU A 737 -10.11 -17.82 -24.98
CA LEU A 737 -10.35 -18.70 -23.83
C LEU A 737 -11.01 -17.96 -22.65
N ASP A 738 -11.42 -16.70 -22.84
CA ASP A 738 -12.07 -15.89 -21.80
C ASP A 738 -13.38 -16.55 -21.32
N ASP A 739 -13.45 -16.78 -20.02
CA ASP A 739 -14.67 -17.21 -19.34
C ASP A 739 -15.52 -15.98 -18.95
N PRO A 740 -16.75 -15.82 -19.49
CA PRO A 740 -17.63 -14.69 -19.16
C PRO A 740 -18.10 -14.67 -17.70
N GLU A 741 -18.02 -15.81 -16.99
CA GLU A 741 -18.36 -15.90 -15.57
C GLU A 741 -17.18 -15.58 -14.64
N ASN A 742 -15.97 -15.40 -15.19
CA ASN A 742 -14.78 -15.08 -14.41
C ASN A 742 -14.84 -13.65 -13.84
N LYS A 743 -15.00 -13.55 -12.52
CA LYS A 743 -15.02 -12.30 -11.74
C LYS A 743 -13.68 -11.98 -11.06
N HIS A 744 -12.56 -12.37 -11.67
CA HIS A 744 -11.22 -12.15 -11.12
C HIS A 744 -10.95 -10.66 -10.87
N ARG A 745 -10.26 -10.33 -9.77
CA ARG A 745 -9.97 -8.96 -9.33
C ARG A 745 -9.06 -8.17 -10.30
N HIS A 746 -8.20 -8.87 -11.04
CA HIS A 746 -7.39 -8.27 -12.10
C HIS A 746 -8.14 -8.23 -13.43
N VAL A 747 -7.91 -7.14 -14.16
CA VAL A 747 -8.36 -6.92 -15.54
C VAL A 747 -7.16 -6.49 -16.40
N SER A 748 -6.07 -7.24 -16.24
CA SER A 748 -4.73 -6.95 -16.76
C SER A 748 -4.68 -6.67 -18.26
N HIS A 749 -5.50 -7.36 -19.05
CA HIS A 749 -5.61 -7.14 -20.50
C HIS A 749 -6.24 -5.79 -20.89
N LEU A 750 -6.79 -5.05 -19.94
CA LEU A 750 -7.29 -3.69 -20.14
C LEU A 750 -6.21 -2.62 -19.91
N TRP A 751 -4.96 -2.99 -19.62
CA TRP A 751 -3.87 -2.04 -19.39
C TRP A 751 -3.75 -0.99 -20.52
N GLY A 752 -3.98 -1.40 -21.77
CA GLY A 752 -3.98 -0.52 -22.95
C GLY A 752 -5.06 0.56 -22.96
N LEU A 753 -6.12 0.42 -22.16
CA LEU A 753 -7.13 1.46 -21.91
C LEU A 753 -6.70 2.41 -20.78
N PHE A 754 -6.13 1.85 -19.70
CA PHE A 754 -5.54 2.59 -18.60
C PHE A 754 -4.55 1.72 -17.80
N PRO A 755 -3.33 2.20 -17.47
CA PRO A 755 -2.81 3.55 -17.70
C PRO A 755 -2.29 3.78 -19.13
N GLY A 756 -2.30 2.76 -19.99
CA GLY A 756 -1.98 2.91 -21.40
C GLY A 756 -2.94 3.83 -22.16
N ASP A 757 -2.68 3.99 -23.45
CA ASP A 757 -3.40 4.89 -24.36
C ASP A 757 -3.68 4.27 -25.74
N GLU A 758 -3.36 2.99 -25.93
CA GLU A 758 -3.62 2.27 -27.18
C GLU A 758 -5.11 2.04 -27.45
N ILE A 759 -5.91 1.81 -26.40
CA ILE A 759 -7.36 1.62 -26.47
C ILE A 759 -8.01 2.96 -26.10
N ASN A 760 -8.59 3.65 -27.08
CA ASN A 760 -9.20 4.96 -26.88
C ASN A 760 -10.30 5.26 -27.89
N THR A 761 -11.17 6.19 -27.52
CA THR A 761 -12.38 6.57 -28.29
C THR A 761 -12.10 7.21 -29.65
N THR A 762 -10.88 7.70 -29.89
CA THR A 762 -10.52 8.41 -31.12
C THR A 762 -9.95 7.49 -32.19
N HIS A 763 -9.04 6.59 -31.80
CA HIS A 763 -8.24 5.79 -32.74
C HIS A 763 -8.68 4.32 -32.80
N THR A 764 -9.26 3.78 -31.73
CA THR A 764 -9.59 2.35 -31.60
C THR A 764 -11.00 2.12 -31.00
N PRO A 765 -12.07 2.74 -31.56
CA PRO A 765 -13.41 2.68 -30.98
C PRO A 765 -13.97 1.26 -30.85
N GLN A 766 -13.64 0.34 -31.76
CA GLN A 766 -14.03 -1.08 -31.65
C GLN A 766 -13.40 -1.78 -30.44
N LEU A 767 -12.18 -1.42 -30.06
CA LEU A 767 -11.51 -1.99 -28.87
C LEU A 767 -12.05 -1.37 -27.58
N VAL A 768 -12.56 -0.13 -27.63
CA VAL A 768 -13.26 0.51 -26.50
C VAL A 768 -14.52 -0.27 -26.15
N GLU A 769 -15.32 -0.65 -27.15
CA GLU A 769 -16.52 -1.48 -26.91
C GLU A 769 -16.14 -2.88 -26.36
N ALA A 770 -15.07 -3.47 -26.88
CA ALA A 770 -14.56 -4.75 -26.39
C ALA A 770 -14.05 -4.66 -24.94
N ALA A 771 -13.34 -3.59 -24.58
CA ALA A 771 -12.89 -3.33 -23.22
C ALA A 771 -14.07 -3.09 -22.25
N LYS A 772 -15.07 -2.31 -22.68
CA LYS A 772 -16.33 -2.12 -21.93
C LYS A 772 -17.03 -3.45 -21.70
N ARG A 773 -17.10 -4.31 -22.72
CA ARG A 773 -17.65 -5.66 -22.59
C ARG A 773 -16.87 -6.50 -21.58
N SER A 774 -15.54 -6.48 -21.61
CA SER A 774 -14.71 -7.18 -20.62
C SER A 774 -14.97 -6.70 -19.18
N LEU A 775 -15.15 -5.40 -18.95
CA LEU A 775 -15.50 -4.86 -17.63
C LEU A 775 -16.87 -5.31 -17.15
N VAL A 776 -17.88 -5.27 -18.03
CA VAL A 776 -19.23 -5.76 -17.71
C VAL A 776 -19.20 -7.24 -17.34
N LEU A 777 -18.42 -8.07 -18.07
CA LEU A 777 -18.26 -9.49 -17.75
C LEU A 777 -17.55 -9.71 -16.41
N ARG A 778 -16.51 -8.92 -16.11
CA ARG A 778 -15.78 -8.99 -14.83
C ARG A 778 -16.62 -8.53 -13.63
N GLY A 779 -17.54 -7.59 -13.84
CA GLY A 779 -18.37 -6.99 -12.80
C GLY A 779 -17.62 -5.94 -11.97
N ASP A 780 -18.34 -5.29 -11.06
CA ASP A 780 -17.84 -4.11 -10.35
C ASP A 780 -17.13 -4.44 -9.02
N GLU A 781 -17.45 -5.55 -8.38
CA GLU A 781 -16.82 -5.95 -7.11
C GLU A 781 -15.31 -6.22 -7.23
N GLY A 782 -14.59 -6.10 -6.12
CA GLY A 782 -13.14 -6.26 -6.09
C GLY A 782 -12.51 -5.83 -4.77
N THR A 783 -11.19 -5.87 -4.74
CA THR A 783 -10.35 -5.30 -3.70
C THR A 783 -10.26 -3.77 -3.88
N GLY A 784 -9.80 -3.02 -2.88
CA GLY A 784 -9.66 -1.56 -2.96
C GLY A 784 -8.96 -1.06 -4.22
N TRP A 785 -7.74 -1.54 -4.51
CA TRP A 785 -7.05 -1.25 -5.78
C TRP A 785 -7.82 -1.66 -7.04
N SER A 786 -8.61 -2.73 -7.00
CA SER A 786 -9.39 -3.19 -8.17
C SER A 786 -10.56 -2.24 -8.44
N LEU A 787 -11.26 -1.80 -7.39
CA LEU A 787 -12.27 -0.75 -7.48
C LEU A 787 -11.65 0.53 -8.03
N ALA A 788 -10.50 0.93 -7.48
CA ALA A 788 -9.76 2.12 -7.90
C ALA A 788 -9.35 2.08 -9.38
N TRP A 789 -8.84 0.96 -9.87
CA TRP A 789 -8.49 0.80 -11.30
C TRP A 789 -9.73 0.90 -12.19
N LYS A 790 -10.85 0.31 -11.78
CA LYS A 790 -12.14 0.39 -12.48
C LYS A 790 -12.70 1.82 -12.56
N ILE A 791 -12.48 2.68 -11.56
CA ILE A 791 -12.83 4.11 -11.67
C ILE A 791 -12.10 4.73 -12.87
N ASN A 792 -10.79 4.48 -13.02
CA ASN A 792 -9.99 5.02 -14.12
C ASN A 792 -10.46 4.47 -15.48
N PHE A 793 -10.80 3.18 -15.56
CA PHE A 793 -11.35 2.60 -16.80
C PHE A 793 -12.68 3.22 -17.19
N TRP A 794 -13.65 3.29 -16.27
CA TRP A 794 -14.96 3.88 -16.57
C TRP A 794 -14.87 5.36 -16.90
N ALA A 795 -13.93 6.10 -16.29
CA ALA A 795 -13.61 7.47 -16.66
C ALA A 795 -13.07 7.56 -18.11
N ARG A 796 -12.15 6.67 -18.52
CA ARG A 796 -11.62 6.60 -19.89
C ARG A 796 -12.69 6.18 -20.92
N LEU A 797 -13.67 5.38 -20.50
CA LEU A 797 -14.84 5.02 -21.30
C LEU A 797 -15.90 6.14 -21.37
N LYS A 798 -15.69 7.26 -20.68
CA LYS A 798 -16.62 8.40 -20.59
C LYS A 798 -17.98 8.03 -20.00
N ASP A 799 -18.03 7.00 -19.17
CA ASP A 799 -19.24 6.56 -18.46
C ASP A 799 -19.26 7.20 -17.07
N ALA A 800 -19.67 8.47 -17.02
CA ALA A 800 -19.59 9.31 -15.81
C ALA A 800 -20.32 8.69 -14.60
N GLN A 801 -21.50 8.11 -14.85
CA GLN A 801 -22.34 7.54 -13.80
C GLN A 801 -21.78 6.23 -13.28
N HIS A 802 -21.25 5.37 -14.15
CA HIS A 802 -20.59 4.14 -13.72
C HIS A 802 -19.28 4.44 -12.97
N ALA A 803 -18.49 5.42 -13.44
CA ALA A 803 -17.29 5.86 -12.73
C ALA A 803 -17.63 6.36 -11.31
N TYR A 804 -18.69 7.16 -11.16
CA TYR A 804 -19.15 7.62 -9.85
C TYR A 804 -19.70 6.47 -8.98
N HIS A 805 -20.36 5.48 -9.57
CA HIS A 805 -20.75 4.27 -8.86
C HIS A 805 -19.52 3.56 -8.25
N MET A 806 -18.44 3.42 -9.01
CA MET A 806 -17.19 2.85 -8.51
C MET A 806 -16.54 3.70 -7.40
N VAL A 807 -16.61 5.04 -7.49
CA VAL A 807 -16.18 5.93 -6.39
C VAL A 807 -16.96 5.66 -5.11
N LYS A 808 -18.30 5.49 -5.19
CA LYS A 808 -19.13 5.13 -4.04
C LYS A 808 -18.77 3.75 -3.48
N MET A 809 -18.43 2.79 -4.34
CA MET A 809 -17.96 1.47 -3.90
C MET A 809 -16.62 1.54 -3.16
N LEU A 810 -15.69 2.37 -3.63
CA LEU A 810 -14.39 2.58 -2.97
C LEU A 810 -14.54 3.29 -1.60
N LEU A 811 -15.48 4.24 -1.52
CA LEU A 811 -15.79 5.00 -0.30
C LEU A 811 -16.85 4.35 0.59
N ARG A 812 -17.17 3.07 0.40
CA ARG A 812 -17.99 2.33 1.37
C ARG A 812 -17.12 1.92 2.56
N PRO A 813 -17.67 1.81 3.79
CA PRO A 813 -16.93 1.26 4.92
C PRO A 813 -16.35 -0.12 4.60
N ALA A 814 -15.07 -0.31 4.91
CA ALA A 814 -14.38 -1.57 4.72
C ALA A 814 -15.11 -2.71 5.45
N GLY A 815 -15.23 -3.85 4.77
CA GLY A 815 -15.93 -5.03 5.26
C GLY A 815 -15.26 -6.30 4.76
N LYS A 816 -16.00 -7.18 4.09
CA LYS A 816 -15.43 -8.42 3.50
C LYS A 816 -14.77 -8.24 2.12
N GLY A 817 -14.86 -7.05 1.53
CA GLY A 817 -14.29 -6.70 0.22
C GLY A 817 -13.72 -5.29 0.24
N GLY A 818 -13.35 -4.77 -0.93
CA GLY A 818 -12.76 -3.44 -1.06
C GLY A 818 -13.65 -2.32 -0.51
N GLY A 819 -13.01 -1.24 -0.05
CA GLY A 819 -13.66 -0.09 0.57
C GLY A 819 -12.65 0.82 1.26
N SER A 820 -13.10 1.65 2.19
CA SER A 820 -12.24 2.53 2.98
C SER A 820 -12.44 2.28 4.49
N TYR A 821 -11.37 2.36 5.25
CA TYR A 821 -11.39 2.35 6.72
C TYR A 821 -11.84 3.70 7.29
N PRO A 822 -12.18 3.79 8.60
CA PRO A 822 -12.61 5.05 9.22
C PRO A 822 -11.67 6.23 8.99
N ASN A 823 -10.35 5.98 8.99
CA ASN A 823 -9.32 6.98 8.71
C ASN A 823 -9.12 7.31 7.20
N LEU A 824 -9.98 6.78 6.33
CA LEU A 824 -9.94 6.85 4.86
C LEU A 824 -8.82 6.05 4.18
N PHE A 825 -8.05 5.23 4.89
CA PHE A 825 -7.18 4.25 4.26
C PHE A 825 -7.96 3.27 3.39
N ASP A 826 -7.44 2.98 2.20
CA ASP A 826 -8.02 1.97 1.32
C ASP A 826 -7.88 0.56 1.90
N ALA A 827 -8.89 -0.25 1.67
CA ALA A 827 -8.95 -1.62 2.11
C ALA A 827 -8.86 -2.55 0.91
N HIS A 828 -7.83 -3.41 0.87
CA HIS A 828 -7.85 -4.58 0.02
C HIS A 828 -9.04 -5.50 0.36
N PRO A 829 -9.35 -5.85 1.64
CA PRO A 829 -8.59 -5.73 2.90
C PRO A 829 -7.45 -6.77 3.04
N PRO A 830 -6.45 -6.54 3.92
CA PRO A 830 -6.29 -5.42 4.87
C PRO A 830 -5.85 -4.09 4.21
N PHE A 831 -5.42 -3.10 4.99
CA PHE A 831 -4.91 -1.83 4.46
C PHE A 831 -3.85 -2.03 3.36
N GLN A 832 -4.13 -1.44 2.19
CA GLN A 832 -3.20 -1.25 1.07
C GLN A 832 -3.40 0.19 0.58
N ILE A 833 -2.31 0.92 0.34
CA ILE A 833 -2.40 2.36 0.04
C ILE A 833 -2.71 2.65 -1.43
N ASP A 834 -2.50 1.67 -2.30
CA ASP A 834 -2.69 1.77 -3.74
C ASP A 834 -4.07 2.29 -4.12
N GLY A 835 -5.15 1.79 -3.53
CA GLY A 835 -6.51 2.25 -3.82
C GLY A 835 -6.75 3.72 -3.46
N ASN A 836 -6.05 4.29 -2.47
CA ASN A 836 -6.10 5.74 -2.19
C ASN A 836 -5.62 6.56 -3.40
N PHE A 837 -4.50 6.15 -3.99
CA PHE A 837 -3.91 6.85 -5.13
C PHE A 837 -4.65 6.55 -6.42
N GLY A 838 -5.04 5.29 -6.65
CA GLY A 838 -5.81 4.88 -7.81
C GLY A 838 -7.19 5.56 -7.86
N GLY A 839 -7.87 5.70 -6.71
CA GLY A 839 -9.16 6.38 -6.62
C GLY A 839 -9.03 7.87 -6.93
N ALA A 840 -8.02 8.54 -6.36
CA ALA A 840 -7.74 9.94 -6.68
C ALA A 840 -7.37 10.15 -8.15
N SER A 841 -6.61 9.22 -8.76
CA SER A 841 -6.34 9.21 -10.21
C SER A 841 -7.64 9.07 -11.00
N GLY A 842 -8.53 8.15 -10.62
CA GLY A 842 -9.78 7.92 -11.32
C GLY A 842 -10.71 9.13 -11.29
N ILE A 843 -10.84 9.80 -10.14
CA ILE A 843 -11.60 11.04 -10.02
C ILE A 843 -10.95 12.16 -10.84
N THR A 844 -9.61 12.21 -10.92
CA THR A 844 -8.90 13.15 -11.79
C THR A 844 -9.22 12.89 -13.26
N GLU A 845 -9.21 11.64 -13.70
CA GLU A 845 -9.55 11.23 -15.07
C GLU A 845 -11.03 11.48 -15.41
N MET A 846 -11.93 11.59 -14.42
CA MET A 846 -13.31 12.06 -14.63
C MET A 846 -13.38 13.56 -14.95
N LEU A 847 -12.48 14.35 -14.34
CA LEU A 847 -12.44 15.80 -14.44
C LEU A 847 -11.57 16.29 -15.61
N LEU A 848 -10.44 15.65 -15.88
CA LEU A 848 -9.49 16.08 -16.90
C LEU A 848 -8.73 14.89 -17.49
N GLN A 849 -8.73 14.78 -18.82
CA GLN A 849 -7.93 13.81 -19.57
C GLN A 849 -6.94 14.53 -20.46
N SER A 850 -5.71 14.04 -20.55
CA SER A 850 -4.68 14.64 -21.44
C SER A 850 -3.86 13.62 -22.23
N HIS A 851 -4.34 12.37 -22.29
CA HIS A 851 -3.62 11.25 -22.88
C HIS A 851 -3.83 11.14 -24.40
N ILE A 852 -4.96 11.62 -24.94
CA ILE A 852 -5.27 11.58 -26.38
C ILE A 852 -5.41 12.99 -26.94
N ASN A 853 -4.41 13.39 -27.72
CA ASN A 853 -4.48 14.52 -28.66
C ASN A 853 -5.02 15.82 -28.01
N GLY A 854 -4.37 16.30 -26.95
CA GLY A 854 -4.72 17.54 -26.24
C GLY A 854 -5.32 17.31 -24.85
N ILE A 855 -5.86 18.39 -24.27
CA ILE A 855 -6.51 18.41 -22.96
C ILE A 855 -8.02 18.36 -23.15
N GLU A 856 -8.68 17.35 -22.62
CA GLU A 856 -10.14 17.20 -22.59
C GLU A 856 -10.68 17.53 -21.20
N LEU A 857 -11.57 18.52 -21.13
CA LEU A 857 -12.17 19.01 -19.90
C LEU A 857 -13.49 18.28 -19.62
N LEU A 858 -13.70 17.93 -18.34
CA LEU A 858 -14.91 17.28 -17.82
C LEU A 858 -15.38 16.07 -18.65
N PRO A 859 -14.48 15.14 -19.04
CA PRO A 859 -14.80 14.04 -19.94
C PRO A 859 -15.83 13.05 -19.38
N ALA A 860 -15.95 12.92 -18.05
CA ALA A 860 -16.86 11.98 -17.40
C ALA A 860 -17.42 12.55 -16.08
N LEU A 861 -18.00 13.76 -16.13
CA LEU A 861 -18.56 14.46 -14.97
C LEU A 861 -19.96 13.93 -14.57
N PRO A 862 -20.16 13.33 -13.37
CA PRO A 862 -21.45 12.83 -12.92
C PRO A 862 -22.38 13.95 -12.43
N GLU A 863 -23.69 13.67 -12.34
CA GLU A 863 -24.71 14.60 -11.85
C GLU A 863 -24.46 15.03 -10.40
N GLU A 864 -23.96 14.12 -9.56
CA GLU A 864 -23.66 14.39 -8.15
C GLU A 864 -22.53 15.42 -7.96
N MET A 865 -21.71 15.64 -8.98
CA MET A 865 -20.66 16.67 -9.02
C MET A 865 -21.01 17.79 -10.01
N SER A 866 -22.30 18.06 -10.24
CA SER A 866 -22.80 19.04 -11.23
C SER A 866 -22.24 20.46 -11.06
N THR A 867 -21.80 20.83 -9.86
CA THR A 867 -21.18 22.13 -9.57
C THR A 867 -19.84 21.91 -8.89
N GLY A 868 -18.82 22.63 -9.32
CA GLY A 868 -17.53 22.56 -8.68
C GLY A 868 -16.47 23.45 -9.31
N LYS A 869 -15.33 23.51 -8.64
CA LYS A 869 -14.12 24.18 -9.12
C LYS A 869 -12.91 23.38 -8.71
N VAL A 870 -11.91 23.35 -9.58
CA VAL A 870 -10.62 22.74 -9.32
C VAL A 870 -9.52 23.66 -9.80
N LYS A 871 -8.44 23.74 -9.03
CA LYS A 871 -7.26 24.54 -9.37
C LYS A 871 -6.01 23.70 -9.23
N GLY A 872 -5.07 23.93 -10.13
CA GLY A 872 -3.73 23.37 -10.06
C GLY A 872 -3.59 21.97 -10.65
N LEU A 873 -4.58 21.48 -11.42
CA LEU A 873 -4.40 20.23 -12.17
C LEU A 873 -3.26 20.38 -13.17
N ARG A 874 -2.48 19.33 -13.37
CA ARG A 874 -1.49 19.28 -14.44
C ARG A 874 -2.03 18.49 -15.63
N ALA A 875 -1.58 18.84 -16.82
CA ALA A 875 -1.86 18.11 -18.04
C ALA A 875 -0.57 17.91 -18.86
N ARG A 876 -0.53 16.84 -19.66
CA ARG A 876 0.56 16.58 -20.61
C ARG A 876 0.74 17.77 -21.56
N GLY A 877 1.98 18.04 -21.97
CA GLY A 877 2.39 19.27 -22.65
C GLY A 877 2.84 20.38 -21.68
N ALA A 878 3.00 20.05 -20.40
CA ALA A 878 3.36 20.97 -19.32
C ALA A 878 2.39 22.15 -19.20
N PHE A 879 1.12 21.82 -19.00
CA PHE A 879 0.06 22.79 -18.71
C PHE A 879 -0.44 22.65 -17.27
N GLN A 880 -0.81 23.78 -16.65
CA GLN A 880 -1.56 23.81 -15.41
C GLN A 880 -2.97 24.35 -15.68
N VAL A 881 -3.99 23.64 -15.20
CA VAL A 881 -5.39 23.89 -15.51
C VAL A 881 -6.17 24.22 -14.24
N ASN A 882 -6.89 25.34 -14.30
CA ASN A 882 -7.91 25.73 -13.33
C ASN A 882 -9.24 25.76 -14.07
N MET A 883 -10.30 25.20 -13.50
CA MET A 883 -11.63 25.25 -14.12
C MET A 883 -12.73 25.32 -13.09
N GLU A 884 -13.85 25.90 -13.50
CA GLU A 884 -15.07 26.02 -12.73
C GLU A 884 -16.25 25.61 -13.61
N TRP A 885 -17.20 24.89 -13.03
CA TRP A 885 -18.38 24.39 -13.72
C TRP A 885 -19.59 24.45 -12.80
N LYS A 886 -20.77 24.54 -13.41
CA LYS A 886 -22.06 24.59 -12.72
C LYS A 886 -23.13 23.98 -13.61
N ASP A 887 -24.09 23.30 -13.01
CA ASP A 887 -25.19 22.64 -13.71
C ASP A 887 -24.67 21.70 -14.84
N ASN A 888 -23.59 20.97 -14.52
CA ASN A 888 -22.82 20.08 -15.42
C ASN A 888 -22.19 20.77 -16.65
N GLN A 889 -22.09 22.11 -16.65
CA GLN A 889 -21.51 22.89 -17.74
C GLN A 889 -20.27 23.66 -17.29
N LEU A 890 -19.22 23.64 -18.12
CA LEU A 890 -18.03 24.46 -17.92
C LEU A 890 -18.45 25.94 -17.91
N LEU A 891 -18.00 26.69 -16.91
CA LEU A 891 -18.17 28.14 -16.85
C LEU A 891 -16.93 28.84 -17.40
N GLU A 892 -15.76 28.45 -16.89
CA GLU A 892 -14.48 29.04 -17.25
C GLU A 892 -13.35 28.03 -17.04
N VAL A 893 -12.33 28.13 -17.88
CA VAL A 893 -11.07 27.41 -17.73
C VAL A 893 -9.91 28.38 -17.95
N THR A 894 -8.93 28.34 -17.05
CA THR A 894 -7.65 29.02 -17.22
C THR A 894 -6.55 27.99 -17.36
N VAL A 895 -5.76 28.10 -18.44
CA VAL A 895 -4.63 27.23 -18.73
C VAL A 895 -3.34 28.04 -18.69
N GLU A 896 -2.43 27.68 -17.81
CA GLU A 896 -1.06 28.21 -17.79
C GLU A 896 -0.12 27.28 -18.56
N SER A 897 0.64 27.84 -19.49
CA SER A 897 1.65 27.11 -20.26
C SER A 897 3.01 27.20 -19.57
N LEU A 898 3.55 26.06 -19.14
CA LEU A 898 4.81 26.01 -18.37
C LEU A 898 6.02 25.75 -19.25
N ALA A 899 5.83 25.16 -20.43
CA ALA A 899 6.88 24.91 -21.41
C ALA A 899 6.75 25.74 -22.69
N GLY A 900 5.58 26.33 -22.98
CA GLY A 900 5.35 27.06 -24.23
C GLY A 900 4.86 26.18 -25.39
N GLU A 901 4.41 24.95 -25.11
CA GLU A 901 3.85 24.03 -26.11
C GLU A 901 2.57 24.57 -26.75
N GLU A 902 2.20 24.06 -27.93
CA GLU A 902 0.90 24.36 -28.52
C GLU A 902 -0.22 23.80 -27.64
N LEU A 903 -1.17 24.66 -27.24
CA LEU A 903 -2.32 24.25 -26.46
C LEU A 903 -3.40 23.75 -27.40
N HIS A 904 -3.81 22.49 -27.22
CA HIS A 904 -5.03 21.94 -27.78
C HIS A 904 -6.01 21.61 -26.64
N LEU A 905 -7.11 22.35 -26.57
CA LEU A 905 -8.10 22.24 -25.52
C LEU A 905 -9.44 21.80 -26.11
N ARG A 906 -10.10 20.85 -25.45
CA ARG A 906 -11.36 20.23 -25.88
C ARG A 906 -12.38 20.22 -24.75
N TYR A 907 -13.64 20.50 -25.10
CA TYR A 907 -14.77 20.43 -24.18
C TYR A 907 -16.04 20.11 -24.97
N ALA A 908 -16.70 18.99 -24.66
CA ALA A 908 -17.80 18.45 -25.46
C ALA A 908 -17.43 18.37 -26.95
N SER A 909 -18.20 18.99 -27.84
CA SER A 909 -17.92 19.04 -29.29
C SER A 909 -17.04 20.22 -29.72
N ARG A 910 -16.51 21.00 -28.77
CA ARG A 910 -15.72 22.22 -29.03
C ARG A 910 -14.23 21.93 -28.86
N GLU A 911 -13.42 22.52 -29.72
CA GLU A 911 -11.96 22.48 -29.62
C GLU A 911 -11.34 23.84 -29.96
N VAL A 912 -10.19 24.13 -29.35
CA VAL A 912 -9.38 25.31 -29.66
C VAL A 912 -7.91 24.93 -29.67
N LYS A 913 -7.18 25.43 -30.68
CA LYS A 913 -5.72 25.28 -30.81
C LYS A 913 -5.07 26.65 -30.88
N ILE A 914 -4.15 26.92 -29.96
CA ILE A 914 -3.39 28.17 -29.96
C ILE A 914 -1.93 27.94 -29.62
N LYS A 915 -1.06 28.75 -30.23
CA LYS A 915 0.34 28.84 -29.82
C LYS A 915 0.41 29.55 -28.47
N THR A 916 1.12 28.97 -27.52
CA THR A 916 1.30 29.56 -26.20
C THR A 916 2.71 30.11 -25.99
N LYS A 917 2.93 30.81 -24.88
CA LYS A 917 4.25 31.23 -24.41
C LYS A 917 4.44 30.72 -22.99
N LYS A 918 5.65 30.26 -22.69
CA LYS A 918 6.04 29.85 -21.34
C LYS A 918 5.74 30.93 -20.31
N GLY A 919 5.11 30.53 -19.20
CA GLY A 919 4.69 31.39 -18.10
C GLY A 919 3.48 32.28 -18.40
N LYS A 920 2.76 32.07 -19.51
CA LYS A 920 1.52 32.80 -19.81
C LYS A 920 0.28 31.96 -19.52
N SER A 921 -0.75 32.62 -19.01
CA SER A 921 -2.07 32.05 -18.76
C SER A 921 -3.08 32.51 -19.80
N TYR A 922 -3.98 31.60 -20.17
CA TYR A 922 -5.02 31.79 -21.18
C TYR A 922 -6.35 31.41 -20.55
N ALA A 923 -7.28 32.36 -20.47
CA ALA A 923 -8.62 32.13 -19.91
C ALA A 923 -9.63 31.97 -21.04
N PHE A 924 -10.49 30.96 -20.94
CA PHE A 924 -11.52 30.66 -21.92
C PHE A 924 -12.89 30.59 -21.24
N ASP A 925 -13.91 31.06 -21.94
CA ASP A 925 -15.30 30.90 -21.51
C ASP A 925 -15.84 29.48 -21.80
N GLN A 926 -17.11 29.26 -21.47
CA GLN A 926 -17.83 28.00 -21.73
C GLN A 926 -17.83 27.56 -23.20
N GLU A 927 -17.65 28.48 -24.16
CA GLU A 927 -17.58 28.19 -25.59
C GLU A 927 -16.15 27.95 -26.09
N LEU A 928 -15.17 27.88 -25.18
CA LEU A 928 -13.73 27.86 -25.45
C LEU A 928 -13.25 29.08 -26.24
N LYS A 929 -13.93 30.24 -26.13
CA LYS A 929 -13.45 31.50 -26.69
C LYS A 929 -12.49 32.15 -25.70
N LEU A 930 -11.34 32.59 -26.21
CA LEU A 930 -10.33 33.27 -25.41
C LEU A 930 -10.91 34.60 -24.86
N LYS A 931 -10.91 34.76 -23.54
CA LYS A 931 -11.33 35.99 -22.86
C LYS A 931 -10.28 37.07 -23.08
N LYS A 932 -10.74 38.30 -23.33
CA LYS A 932 -9.88 39.46 -23.60
C LYS A 932 -9.16 39.97 -22.35
#